data_AF-A5N8Z1-F1
#
_entry.id   AF-A5N8Z1-F1
#
_cell.length_a   1.000
_cell.length_b   1.000
_cell.length_c   1.000
_cell.angle_alpha   90.00
_cell.angle_beta   90.00
_cell.angle_gamma   90.00
#
_symmetry.space_group_name_H-M   'P 1'
#
loop_
_entity.id
_entity.type
_entity.pdbx_description
1 polymer ?
#
loop_
_entity_poly.entity_id
_entity_poly.type
_entity_poly.pdbx_seq_one_letter_code
_entity_poly.pdbx_strand_id
1 'polypeptide(L)'
;MKSKITNNIEIISIADYGYEVTKNESVIKPHNASLYGISKVIGNEYSNLICKCIDIDVDTEVKDILAELCTKNQVPIVVYRQGVRYIEEFNMANMDDAPIKEIKIKPNGVYIITGGAGGIGMEISKYLASLKKINLVFINRSSLPERSKWPKILEENMNNKVCNRIKHIMDIECEGTKVILYRGDVSNESDMKWIFGDLKKKFYKIDGVIHCAGVAGDGFIIRKEKKKFEEVLLPKTLGTWLLDKMTEDQNLDFFINFSSINTLYGIPGQSDYTAANAYLDSFSEYRNKKNKRTITINWSGWKETGMAFNFKVDENKSMFKALSTEKAIKAFDKVLQRDIRKIIIGELNYGAIDTFINQYTIRISDNLRSFINKKLRMKKENYQKNSRKKEEISEVVIKGKAKNDINEFDLRLAQIWGEVLGITEVDINDDFYDIGGDSILATDLLRYLEKEFRDLVNIVDVFTYSTIDKMSKYLNTKINKKGTVDVEERVKENKNQVLERISKRYEQPKIYIFNDNNIVFTETVSHNSGASNCYVWGDGKECVIIDPGIDADIILNAIQQASMNIKYIILTHCHIDHIMSVKKLMGKTGTQLLVPKEDVDLLKYIVKPEHIFISRYLKNDDQINIGNLKLKVIHVGGHTKGSICLKSEQQLFTGDVLFKLSIGNPDKEWGGSYSQIIESIKNKLFMLKDEINIFPGHGEPTTVGYEKKNNPFINLDYTK
;
A
#
# COMPACT_ATOMS: atom_id res chain seq x y z
N MET A 1 -19.90 3.31 -23.62
CA MET A 1 -19.79 4.65 -24.23
C MET A 1 -18.32 4.99 -24.45
N LYS A 2 -17.96 5.52 -25.63
CA LYS A 2 -16.62 6.04 -25.94
C LYS A 2 -16.42 7.36 -25.17
N SER A 3 -15.69 7.38 -24.07
CA SER A 3 -15.29 8.66 -23.44
C SER A 3 -13.80 8.72 -23.14
N LYS A 4 -12.95 8.17 -24.01
CA LYS A 4 -11.50 8.31 -23.82
C LYS A 4 -11.10 9.77 -24.03
N ILE A 5 -10.91 10.49 -22.95
CA ILE A 5 -10.28 11.80 -23.01
C ILE A 5 -8.79 11.55 -23.22
N THR A 6 -8.30 11.75 -24.44
CA THR A 6 -6.88 11.48 -24.79
C THR A 6 -6.07 12.76 -24.92
N ASN A 7 -6.74 13.91 -24.95
CA ASN A 7 -6.10 15.21 -24.91
C ASN A 7 -5.88 15.62 -23.45
N ASN A 8 -4.81 16.38 -23.23
CA ASN A 8 -4.66 17.13 -22.00
C ASN A 8 -5.70 18.26 -22.00
N ILE A 9 -6.64 18.21 -21.06
CA ILE A 9 -7.70 19.21 -20.90
C ILE A 9 -7.51 19.87 -19.54
N GLU A 10 -7.47 21.20 -19.52
CA GLU A 10 -7.55 21.95 -18.26
C GLU A 10 -9.03 22.22 -17.93
N ILE A 11 -9.44 21.84 -16.72
CA ILE A 11 -10.76 22.16 -16.15
C ILE A 11 -10.53 23.16 -15.03
N ILE A 12 -11.05 24.37 -15.21
CA ILE A 12 -10.82 25.47 -14.27
C ILE A 12 -12.16 25.90 -13.70
N SER A 13 -12.35 25.61 -12.41
CA SER A 13 -13.53 25.96 -11.64
C SER A 13 -13.31 27.31 -10.96
N ILE A 14 -14.16 28.29 -11.25
CA ILE A 14 -14.11 29.61 -10.61
C ILE A 14 -15.38 29.77 -9.78
N ALA A 15 -15.24 30.04 -8.49
CA ALA A 15 -16.37 30.38 -7.63
C ALA A 15 -15.92 31.36 -6.52
N ASP A 16 -16.85 31.94 -5.79
CA ASP A 16 -16.56 32.99 -4.81
C ASP A 16 -16.76 32.52 -3.36
N TYR A 17 -15.92 33.02 -2.46
CA TYR A 17 -16.05 32.82 -1.01
C TYR A 17 -16.19 31.35 -0.57
N GLY A 18 -15.46 30.42 -1.19
CA GLY A 18 -15.48 29.01 -0.79
C GLY A 18 -14.77 28.75 0.53
N TYR A 19 -13.69 29.48 0.81
CA TYR A 19 -12.89 29.37 2.03
C TYR A 19 -12.67 30.73 2.74
N GLU A 20 -12.58 30.68 4.07
CA GLU A 20 -12.06 31.77 4.91
C GLU A 20 -10.52 31.76 4.89
N VAL A 21 -9.90 32.88 4.52
CA VAL A 21 -8.43 33.00 4.46
C VAL A 21 -7.91 34.16 5.32
N THR A 22 -8.52 35.34 5.20
CA THR A 22 -8.10 36.56 5.91
C THR A 22 -8.83 36.75 7.25
N LYS A 23 -9.89 35.98 7.50
CA LYS A 23 -10.87 36.13 8.59
C LYS A 23 -11.76 37.36 8.47
N ASN A 24 -11.57 38.19 7.45
CA ASN A 24 -12.36 39.40 7.21
C ASN A 24 -13.48 39.20 6.19
N GLU A 25 -13.58 38.01 5.58
CA GLU A 25 -14.63 37.67 4.63
C GLU A 25 -16.01 37.82 5.29
N SER A 26 -16.91 38.57 4.68
CA SER A 26 -18.26 38.82 5.22
C SER A 26 -19.22 37.64 5.00
N VAL A 27 -18.93 36.79 4.01
CA VAL A 27 -19.71 35.61 3.65
C VAL A 27 -18.77 34.44 3.35
N ILE A 28 -19.27 33.23 3.60
CA ILE A 28 -18.67 31.96 3.18
C ILE A 28 -19.77 31.11 2.53
N LYS A 29 -19.45 30.43 1.43
CA LYS A 29 -20.35 29.63 0.60
C LYS A 29 -19.89 28.17 0.57
N PRO A 30 -20.31 27.32 1.52
CA PRO A 30 -19.76 25.97 1.68
C PRO A 30 -19.97 25.03 0.49
N HIS A 31 -20.99 25.25 -0.34
CA HIS A 31 -21.19 24.46 -1.56
C HIS A 31 -20.08 24.66 -2.59
N ASN A 32 -19.40 25.81 -2.60
CA ASN A 32 -18.23 26.03 -3.46
C ASN A 32 -17.02 25.20 -3.01
N ALA A 33 -16.85 24.98 -1.70
CA ALA A 33 -15.82 24.07 -1.19
C ALA A 33 -16.06 22.61 -1.64
N SER A 34 -17.32 22.17 -1.78
CA SER A 34 -17.62 20.87 -2.39
C SER A 34 -17.13 20.77 -3.83
N LEU A 35 -17.39 21.80 -4.66
CA LEU A 35 -16.91 21.85 -6.03
C LEU A 35 -15.38 21.71 -6.11
N TYR A 36 -14.68 22.39 -5.20
CA TYR A 36 -13.22 22.31 -5.14
C TYR A 36 -12.70 20.95 -4.67
N GLY A 37 -13.39 20.33 -3.71
CA GLY A 37 -13.11 18.96 -3.27
C GLY A 37 -13.26 17.94 -4.39
N ILE A 38 -14.31 18.07 -5.23
CA ILE A 38 -14.48 17.25 -6.44
C ILE A 38 -13.29 17.47 -7.38
N SER A 39 -12.96 18.74 -7.66
CA SER A 39 -11.92 19.10 -8.64
C SER A 39 -10.54 18.55 -8.26
N LYS A 40 -10.16 18.61 -6.97
CA LYS A 40 -8.94 17.95 -6.46
C LYS A 40 -8.89 16.48 -6.85
N VAL A 41 -9.99 15.77 -6.62
CA VAL A 41 -10.07 14.33 -6.90
C VAL A 41 -10.04 14.06 -8.40
N ILE A 42 -10.78 14.80 -9.23
CA ILE A 42 -10.78 14.59 -10.68
C ILE A 42 -9.37 14.69 -11.26
N GLY A 43 -8.57 15.69 -10.83
CA GLY A 43 -7.19 15.84 -11.30
C GLY A 43 -6.28 14.67 -10.89
N ASN A 44 -6.58 14.02 -9.77
CA ASN A 44 -5.87 12.82 -9.33
C ASN A 44 -6.43 11.52 -9.94
N GLU A 45 -7.71 11.50 -10.33
CA GLU A 45 -8.34 10.38 -11.01
C GLU A 45 -7.87 10.25 -12.46
N TYR A 46 -7.54 11.38 -13.13
CA TYR A 46 -7.23 11.45 -14.56
C TYR A 46 -5.99 12.30 -14.83
N SER A 47 -4.85 11.68 -15.13
CA SER A 47 -3.60 12.41 -15.44
C SER A 47 -3.72 13.41 -16.60
N ASN A 48 -4.61 13.13 -17.55
CA ASN A 48 -4.85 13.98 -18.70
C ASN A 48 -5.85 15.12 -18.41
N LEU A 49 -6.44 15.19 -17.20
CA LEU A 49 -7.26 16.31 -16.76
C LEU A 49 -6.52 17.11 -15.70
N ILE A 50 -6.17 18.35 -16.02
CA ILE A 50 -5.58 19.27 -15.06
C ILE A 50 -6.72 20.08 -14.44
N CYS A 51 -7.03 19.83 -13.18
CA CYS A 51 -8.09 20.54 -12.46
C CYS A 51 -7.50 21.66 -11.60
N LYS A 52 -7.97 22.89 -11.81
CA LYS A 52 -7.63 24.07 -11.00
C LYS A 52 -8.90 24.72 -10.45
N CYS A 53 -8.83 25.22 -9.23
CA CYS A 53 -9.89 25.99 -8.61
C CYS A 53 -9.40 27.39 -8.27
N ILE A 54 -10.16 28.40 -8.67
CA ILE A 54 -9.90 29.81 -8.35
C ILE A 54 -11.04 30.31 -7.48
N ASP A 55 -10.76 30.51 -6.19
CA ASP A 55 -11.69 31.07 -5.24
C ASP A 55 -11.52 32.60 -5.17
N ILE A 56 -12.51 33.35 -5.65
CA ILE A 56 -12.43 34.80 -5.81
C ILE A 56 -13.24 35.56 -4.76
N ASP A 57 -12.95 36.84 -4.62
CA ASP A 57 -13.80 37.82 -3.95
C ASP A 57 -14.23 38.93 -4.91
N VAL A 58 -14.89 39.96 -4.38
CA VAL A 58 -15.38 41.10 -5.16
C VAL A 58 -14.25 41.98 -5.73
N ASP A 59 -13.06 41.93 -5.14
CA ASP A 59 -11.91 42.76 -5.51
C ASP A 59 -10.99 42.05 -6.52
N THR A 60 -11.26 40.77 -6.81
CA THR A 60 -10.45 39.99 -7.76
C THR A 60 -10.66 40.49 -9.18
N GLU A 61 -9.57 40.89 -9.86
CA GLU A 61 -9.65 41.43 -11.20
C GLU A 61 -9.54 40.33 -12.27
N VAL A 62 -10.04 40.62 -13.48
CA VAL A 62 -9.94 39.70 -14.63
C VAL A 62 -8.49 39.36 -14.96
N LYS A 63 -7.55 40.29 -14.76
CA LYS A 63 -6.11 40.06 -14.99
C LYS A 63 -5.55 38.95 -14.09
N ASP A 64 -6.06 38.83 -12.87
CA ASP A 64 -5.60 37.84 -11.89
C ASP A 64 -6.09 36.44 -12.30
N ILE A 65 -7.35 36.36 -12.75
CA ILE A 65 -7.91 35.13 -13.31
C ILE A 65 -7.12 34.72 -14.56
N LEU A 66 -6.89 35.65 -15.51
CA LEU A 66 -6.11 35.37 -16.72
C LEU A 66 -4.69 34.91 -16.39
N ALA A 67 -4.06 35.46 -15.35
CA ALA A 67 -2.75 35.03 -14.89
C ALA A 67 -2.75 33.56 -14.44
N GLU A 68 -3.77 33.11 -13.70
CA GLU A 68 -3.92 31.69 -13.34
C GLU A 68 -4.18 30.79 -14.55
N LEU A 69 -4.99 31.25 -15.50
CA LEU A 69 -5.28 30.52 -16.75
C LEU A 69 -4.01 30.30 -17.59
N CYS A 70 -3.10 31.27 -17.60
CA CYS A 70 -1.85 31.17 -18.36
C CYS A 70 -0.73 30.46 -17.60
N THR A 71 -0.89 30.23 -16.29
CA THR A 71 0.14 29.66 -15.44
C THR A 71 0.22 28.14 -15.61
N LYS A 72 1.42 27.64 -15.92
CA LYS A 72 1.69 26.19 -16.04
C LYS A 72 1.79 25.47 -14.70
N ASN A 73 1.79 26.21 -13.58
CA ASN A 73 1.90 25.64 -12.25
C ASN A 73 0.61 24.88 -11.88
N GLN A 74 0.77 23.70 -11.28
CA GLN A 74 -0.32 22.75 -11.00
C GLN A 74 -0.81 22.86 -9.55
N VAL A 75 -1.04 24.09 -9.07
CA VAL A 75 -1.63 24.25 -7.74
C VAL A 75 -3.14 24.01 -7.86
N PRO A 76 -3.71 23.04 -7.12
CA PRO A 76 -5.10 22.63 -7.33
C PRO A 76 -6.12 23.68 -6.87
N ILE A 77 -5.78 24.50 -5.86
CA ILE A 77 -6.65 25.56 -5.35
C ILE A 77 -5.83 26.83 -5.12
N VAL A 78 -6.33 27.94 -5.66
CA VAL A 78 -5.81 29.29 -5.45
C VAL A 78 -6.94 30.15 -4.93
N VAL A 79 -6.66 30.98 -3.93
CA VAL A 79 -7.64 31.90 -3.36
C VAL A 79 -7.15 33.33 -3.55
N TYR A 80 -8.00 34.19 -4.10
CA TYR A 80 -7.77 35.62 -4.17
C TYR A 80 -8.63 36.32 -3.14
N ARG A 81 -8.00 37.14 -2.29
CA ARG A 81 -8.67 38.04 -1.34
C ARG A 81 -7.99 39.40 -1.37
N GLN A 82 -8.73 40.47 -1.61
CA GLN A 82 -8.26 41.87 -1.57
C GLN A 82 -6.99 42.07 -2.42
N GLY A 83 -6.98 41.52 -3.64
CA GLY A 83 -5.84 41.59 -4.57
C GLY A 83 -4.62 40.75 -4.18
N VAL A 84 -4.69 39.93 -3.13
CA VAL A 84 -3.62 39.03 -2.69
C VAL A 84 -3.95 37.59 -3.04
N ARG A 85 -2.97 36.92 -3.65
CA ARG A 85 -3.03 35.50 -4.02
C ARG A 85 -2.54 34.61 -2.87
N TYR A 86 -3.37 33.66 -2.46
CA TYR A 86 -3.10 32.67 -1.43
C TYR A 86 -3.16 31.26 -2.01
N ILE A 87 -2.38 30.34 -1.41
CA ILE A 87 -2.45 28.91 -1.69
C ILE A 87 -2.49 28.12 -0.39
N GLU A 88 -3.09 26.94 -0.44
CA GLU A 88 -3.19 26.04 0.70
C GLU A 88 -1.80 25.54 1.12
N GLU A 89 -1.54 25.52 2.43
CA GLU A 89 -0.33 24.97 3.02
C GLU A 89 -0.68 24.16 4.26
N PHE A 90 -0.17 22.94 4.34
CA PHE A 90 -0.34 22.06 5.48
C PHE A 90 0.76 22.31 6.52
N ASN A 91 0.36 22.70 7.73
CA ASN A 91 1.26 23.05 8.82
C ASN A 91 0.96 22.23 10.09
N MET A 92 1.97 22.07 10.93
CA MET A 92 1.82 21.48 12.26
C MET A 92 1.30 22.54 13.24
N ALA A 93 0.31 22.16 14.05
CA ALA A 93 -0.21 23.00 15.12
C ALA A 93 -0.16 22.23 16.45
N ASN A 94 0.28 22.91 17.52
CA ASN A 94 0.13 22.40 18.87
C ASN A 94 -1.18 22.94 19.45
N MET A 95 -2.10 22.04 19.79
CA MET A 95 -3.40 22.43 20.38
C MET A 95 -3.24 23.20 21.70
N ASP A 96 -2.14 22.99 22.42
CA ASP A 96 -1.91 23.64 23.69
C ASP A 96 -1.56 25.14 23.56
N ASP A 97 -1.16 25.58 22.36
CA ASP A 97 -0.88 26.98 22.04
C ASP A 97 -2.18 27.76 21.78
N ALA A 98 -3.29 27.07 21.49
CA ALA A 98 -4.58 27.71 21.31
C ALA A 98 -5.14 28.22 22.66
N PRO A 99 -5.82 29.39 22.69
CA PRO A 99 -6.45 29.89 23.91
C PRO A 99 -7.41 28.88 24.52
N ILE A 100 -7.50 28.87 25.84
CA ILE A 100 -8.48 28.05 26.56
C ILE A 100 -9.88 28.61 26.30
N LYS A 101 -10.77 27.76 25.83
CA LYS A 101 -12.18 28.08 25.62
C LYS A 101 -12.98 26.80 25.74
N GLU A 102 -13.35 26.45 26.95
CA GLU A 102 -13.92 25.15 27.25
C GLU A 102 -15.35 25.00 26.71
N ILE A 103 -15.68 23.81 26.19
CA ILE A 103 -17.04 23.31 25.98
C ILE A 103 -17.37 22.47 27.21
N LYS A 104 -18.31 22.95 28.02
CA LYS A 104 -18.74 22.25 29.23
C LYS A 104 -19.97 21.40 28.94
N ILE A 105 -19.84 20.09 29.10
CA ILE A 105 -20.98 19.18 29.09
C ILE A 105 -21.81 19.42 30.36
N LYS A 106 -23.05 19.83 30.17
CA LYS A 106 -24.01 20.16 31.22
C LYS A 106 -24.76 18.91 31.70
N PRO A 107 -24.95 18.72 33.03
CA PRO A 107 -25.87 17.72 33.57
C PRO A 107 -27.26 17.88 32.95
N ASN A 108 -27.89 16.76 32.58
CA ASN A 108 -29.18 16.71 31.90
C ASN A 108 -29.24 17.45 30.55
N GLY A 109 -28.11 17.94 30.02
CA GLY A 109 -28.07 18.58 28.71
C GLY A 109 -28.45 17.63 27.59
N VAL A 110 -28.94 18.18 26.47
CA VAL A 110 -29.45 17.41 25.33
C VAL A 110 -28.48 17.52 24.15
N TYR A 111 -27.86 16.40 23.77
CA TYR A 111 -26.86 16.34 22.71
C TYR A 111 -27.30 15.41 21.60
N ILE A 112 -27.36 15.94 20.37
CA ILE A 112 -27.69 15.17 19.17
C ILE A 112 -26.41 14.59 18.59
N ILE A 113 -26.38 13.29 18.36
CA ILE A 113 -25.32 12.59 17.63
C ILE A 113 -25.92 11.89 16.41
N THR A 114 -25.77 12.50 15.24
CA THR A 114 -26.16 11.81 14.00
C THR A 114 -25.13 10.74 13.67
N GLY A 115 -25.56 9.55 13.26
CA GLY A 115 -24.66 8.41 13.20
C GLY A 115 -24.24 7.91 14.59
N GLY A 116 -24.96 8.30 15.66
CA GLY A 116 -24.61 8.00 17.05
C GLY A 116 -24.56 6.51 17.39
N ALA A 117 -25.36 5.69 16.71
CA ALA A 117 -25.28 4.23 16.83
C ALA A 117 -24.28 3.57 15.86
N GLY A 118 -23.39 4.35 15.24
CA GLY A 118 -22.27 3.87 14.42
C GLY A 118 -20.96 3.93 15.21
N GLY A 119 -19.92 3.25 14.71
CA GLY A 119 -18.68 3.02 15.45
C GLY A 119 -18.08 4.22 16.20
N ILE A 120 -17.74 5.30 15.48
CA ILE A 120 -17.16 6.52 16.10
C ILE A 120 -18.20 7.25 16.96
N GLY A 121 -19.46 7.33 16.51
CA GLY A 121 -20.53 7.97 17.26
C GLY A 121 -20.75 7.34 18.63
N MET A 122 -20.61 6.01 18.72
CA MET A 122 -20.74 5.25 19.95
C MET A 122 -19.60 5.55 20.94
N GLU A 123 -18.36 5.61 20.49
CA GLU A 123 -17.21 5.97 21.34
C GLU A 123 -17.34 7.40 21.88
N ILE A 124 -17.76 8.34 21.03
CA ILE A 124 -18.00 9.72 21.45
C ILE A 124 -19.15 9.80 22.45
N SER A 125 -20.23 9.05 22.21
CA SER A 125 -21.37 9.02 23.13
C SER A 125 -21.00 8.47 24.51
N LYS A 126 -20.15 7.44 24.57
CA LYS A 126 -19.64 6.87 25.82
C LYS A 126 -18.75 7.87 26.55
N TYR A 127 -17.85 8.53 25.83
CA TYR A 127 -17.01 9.58 26.40
C TYR A 127 -17.87 10.71 27.00
N LEU A 128 -18.87 11.23 26.27
CA LEU A 128 -19.75 12.27 26.83
C LEU A 128 -20.55 11.80 28.05
N ALA A 129 -21.08 10.58 28.03
CA ALA A 129 -21.82 9.99 29.14
C ALA A 129 -20.94 9.80 30.39
N SER A 130 -19.64 9.50 30.21
CA SER A 130 -18.69 9.38 31.32
C SER A 130 -18.40 10.71 32.03
N LEU A 131 -18.61 11.84 31.35
CA LEU A 131 -18.37 13.16 31.93
C LEU A 131 -19.53 13.60 32.84
N LYS A 132 -20.76 13.39 32.39
CA LYS A 132 -22.00 13.78 33.08
C LYS A 132 -23.15 12.88 32.65
N LYS A 133 -24.15 12.75 33.53
CA LYS A 133 -25.47 12.21 33.19
C LYS A 133 -26.18 13.18 32.27
N ILE A 134 -26.45 12.77 31.03
CA ILE A 134 -26.98 13.61 29.95
C ILE A 134 -28.13 12.94 29.22
N ASN A 135 -28.70 13.63 28.23
CA ASN A 135 -29.62 13.08 27.26
C ASN A 135 -28.94 13.01 25.90
N LEU A 136 -28.75 11.80 25.38
CA LEU A 136 -28.18 11.54 24.07
C LEU A 136 -29.29 11.23 23.07
N VAL A 137 -29.29 11.93 21.95
CA VAL A 137 -30.24 11.72 20.86
C VAL A 137 -29.48 11.16 19.67
N PHE A 138 -29.70 9.89 19.34
CA PHE A 138 -29.10 9.27 18.17
C PHE A 138 -30.05 9.34 16.97
N ILE A 139 -29.55 9.83 15.85
CA ILE A 139 -30.26 9.83 14.56
C ILE A 139 -29.49 8.92 13.60
N ASN A 140 -30.11 7.82 13.18
CA ASN A 140 -29.49 6.83 12.30
C ASN A 140 -30.51 6.34 11.24
N ARG A 141 -30.05 6.03 10.04
CA ARG A 141 -30.93 5.44 8.99
C ARG A 141 -31.38 4.01 9.35
N SER A 142 -30.45 3.22 9.89
CA SER A 142 -30.73 1.85 10.32
C SER A 142 -31.47 1.82 11.64
N SER A 143 -32.65 1.20 11.67
CA SER A 143 -33.39 0.95 12.89
C SER A 143 -32.65 -0.03 13.79
N LEU A 144 -32.73 0.22 15.10
CA LEU A 144 -32.53 -0.82 16.10
C LEU A 144 -33.88 -1.50 16.40
N PRO A 145 -33.87 -2.79 16.76
CA PRO A 145 -35.08 -3.47 17.18
C PRO A 145 -35.71 -2.78 18.40
N GLU A 146 -37.00 -3.00 18.59
CA GLU A 146 -37.74 -2.46 19.72
C GLU A 146 -37.11 -2.89 21.05
N ARG A 147 -37.03 -1.98 22.03
CA ARG A 147 -36.31 -2.19 23.30
C ARG A 147 -36.80 -3.42 24.07
N SER A 148 -38.09 -3.73 23.99
CA SER A 148 -38.70 -4.93 24.61
C SER A 148 -38.09 -6.24 24.11
N LYS A 149 -37.52 -6.25 22.89
CA LYS A 149 -36.92 -7.43 22.26
C LYS A 149 -35.42 -7.58 22.56
N TRP A 150 -34.79 -6.58 23.16
CA TRP A 150 -33.33 -6.58 23.39
C TRP A 150 -32.84 -7.76 24.24
N PRO A 151 -33.48 -8.12 25.38
CA PRO A 151 -33.01 -9.25 26.19
C PRO A 151 -32.95 -10.56 25.39
N LYS A 152 -34.02 -10.87 24.66
CA LYS A 152 -34.09 -12.04 23.79
C LYS A 152 -33.02 -12.04 22.69
N ILE A 153 -32.80 -10.90 22.04
CA ILE A 153 -31.78 -10.76 20.98
C ILE A 153 -30.37 -10.98 21.53
N LEU A 154 -30.10 -10.52 22.76
CA LEU A 154 -28.81 -10.71 23.42
C LEU A 154 -28.58 -12.16 23.85
N GLU A 155 -29.62 -12.83 24.35
CA GLU A 155 -29.58 -14.26 24.73
C GLU A 155 -29.37 -15.17 23.51
N GLU A 156 -30.11 -14.93 22.42
CA GLU A 156 -30.07 -15.76 21.21
C GLU A 156 -28.84 -15.47 20.32
N ASN A 157 -28.05 -14.45 20.65
CA ASN A 157 -26.85 -13.99 19.92
C ASN A 157 -27.02 -13.89 18.39
N MET A 158 -28.22 -13.47 17.93
CA MET A 158 -28.62 -13.58 16.52
C MET A 158 -27.78 -12.74 15.54
N ASN A 159 -27.21 -11.61 15.98
CA ASN A 159 -26.38 -10.76 15.11
C ASN A 159 -25.36 -9.95 15.94
N ASN A 160 -24.08 -10.30 15.81
CA ASN A 160 -22.99 -9.65 16.56
C ASN A 160 -22.99 -8.12 16.46
N LYS A 161 -23.28 -7.53 15.29
CA LYS A 161 -23.30 -6.06 15.13
C LYS A 161 -24.48 -5.41 15.86
N VAL A 162 -25.67 -6.02 15.79
CA VAL A 162 -26.86 -5.50 16.49
C VAL A 162 -26.72 -5.70 17.99
N CYS A 163 -26.25 -6.87 18.43
CA CYS A 163 -26.00 -7.16 19.84
C CYS A 163 -24.96 -6.20 20.45
N ASN A 164 -23.87 -5.90 19.74
CA ASN A 164 -22.87 -4.93 20.20
C ASN A 164 -23.45 -3.52 20.34
N ARG A 165 -24.29 -3.08 19.38
CA ARG A 165 -24.98 -1.78 19.45
C ARG A 165 -25.92 -1.69 20.64
N ILE A 166 -26.69 -2.75 20.89
CA ILE A 166 -27.59 -2.85 22.04
C ILE A 166 -26.81 -2.79 23.36
N LYS A 167 -25.79 -3.63 23.52
CA LYS A 167 -24.95 -3.69 24.74
C LYS A 167 -24.39 -2.32 25.08
N HIS A 168 -23.80 -1.64 24.10
CA HIS A 168 -23.20 -0.32 24.32
C HIS A 168 -24.21 0.74 24.73
N ILE A 169 -25.42 0.73 24.15
CA ILE A 169 -26.48 1.65 24.56
C ILE A 169 -26.91 1.35 26.00
N MET A 170 -27.06 0.07 26.35
CA MET A 170 -27.39 -0.35 27.71
C MET A 170 -26.31 0.06 28.70
N ASP A 171 -25.02 -0.07 28.35
CA ASP A 171 -23.90 0.34 29.21
C ASP A 171 -23.97 1.85 29.53
N ILE A 172 -24.22 2.68 28.52
CA ILE A 172 -24.42 4.13 28.69
C ILE A 172 -25.63 4.44 29.59
N GLU A 173 -26.72 3.68 29.42
CA GLU A 173 -27.95 3.86 30.21
C GLU A 173 -27.79 3.42 31.67
N CYS A 174 -26.99 2.38 31.93
CA CYS A 174 -26.62 1.95 33.27
C CYS A 174 -25.85 3.02 34.05
N GLU A 175 -25.10 3.88 33.37
CA GLU A 175 -24.41 5.04 33.98
C GLU A 175 -25.36 6.22 34.27
N GLY A 176 -26.65 6.10 33.90
CA GLY A 176 -27.70 7.08 34.17
C GLY A 176 -27.91 8.11 33.05
N THR A 177 -27.26 7.94 31.90
CA THR A 177 -27.49 8.76 30.70
C THR A 177 -28.67 8.21 29.92
N LYS A 178 -29.61 9.07 29.50
CA LYS A 178 -30.76 8.63 28.71
C LYS A 178 -30.42 8.61 27.22
N VAL A 179 -30.69 7.50 26.53
CA VAL A 179 -30.47 7.39 25.07
C VAL A 179 -31.79 7.32 24.31
N ILE A 180 -32.02 8.28 23.43
CA ILE A 180 -33.20 8.37 22.58
C ILE A 180 -32.79 8.06 21.15
N LEU A 181 -33.50 7.11 20.53
CA LEU A 181 -33.17 6.58 19.21
C LEU A 181 -34.21 7.05 18.20
N TYR A 182 -33.76 7.72 17.15
CA TYR A 182 -34.56 8.06 15.98
C TYR A 182 -34.05 7.35 14.75
N ARG A 183 -34.99 6.80 13.99
CA ARG A 183 -34.75 6.35 12.62
C ARG A 183 -35.04 7.52 11.68
N GLY A 184 -34.06 7.92 10.88
CA GLY A 184 -34.25 8.92 9.84
C GLY A 184 -32.98 9.17 9.03
N ASP A 185 -33.16 9.62 7.79
CA ASP A 185 -32.08 10.16 6.97
C ASP A 185 -31.91 11.65 7.25
N VAL A 186 -30.70 12.04 7.67
CA VAL A 186 -30.39 13.45 7.97
C VAL A 186 -30.51 14.36 6.76
N SER A 187 -30.39 13.80 5.56
CA SER A 187 -30.57 14.53 4.29
C SER A 187 -32.02 14.57 3.80
N ASN A 188 -32.94 13.89 4.47
CA ASN A 188 -34.37 13.92 4.15
C ASN A 188 -35.08 14.96 5.04
N GLU A 189 -35.66 15.98 4.40
CA GLU A 189 -36.31 17.08 5.11
C GLU A 189 -37.53 16.63 5.93
N SER A 190 -38.34 15.68 5.43
CA SER A 190 -39.52 15.17 6.12
C SER A 190 -39.15 14.38 7.37
N ASP A 191 -38.13 13.52 7.29
CA ASP A 191 -37.60 12.79 8.44
C ASP A 191 -37.10 13.79 9.50
N MET A 192 -36.32 14.79 9.08
CA MET A 192 -35.76 15.79 10.00
C MET A 192 -36.85 16.65 10.64
N LYS A 193 -37.86 17.08 9.89
CA LYS A 193 -39.03 17.80 10.44
C LYS A 193 -39.78 16.95 11.47
N TRP A 194 -40.00 15.67 11.19
CA TRP A 194 -40.67 14.77 12.14
C TRP A 194 -39.85 14.56 13.41
N ILE A 195 -38.56 14.24 13.27
CA ILE A 195 -37.64 14.02 14.40
C ILE A 195 -37.57 15.26 15.29
N PHE A 196 -37.32 16.45 14.71
CA PHE A 196 -37.20 17.68 15.48
C PHE A 196 -38.55 18.13 16.06
N GLY A 197 -39.66 17.86 15.38
CA GLY A 197 -41.01 18.09 15.92
C GLY A 197 -41.27 17.25 17.18
N ASP A 198 -40.85 15.98 17.20
CA ASP A 198 -40.95 15.12 18.38
C ASP A 198 -39.95 15.52 19.48
N LEU A 199 -38.71 15.90 19.12
CA LEU A 199 -37.71 16.39 20.07
C LEU A 199 -38.18 17.65 20.80
N LYS A 200 -38.79 18.62 20.10
CA LYS A 200 -39.33 19.85 20.71
C LYS A 200 -40.46 19.57 21.71
N LYS A 201 -41.17 18.45 21.59
CA LYS A 201 -42.18 18.01 22.58
C LYS A 201 -41.53 17.40 23.83
N LYS A 202 -40.36 16.78 23.69
CA LYS A 202 -39.65 16.08 24.77
C LYS A 202 -38.70 16.99 25.53
N PHE A 203 -38.12 17.99 24.86
CA PHE A 203 -37.11 18.87 25.42
C PHE A 203 -37.35 20.31 24.98
N TYR A 204 -37.20 21.22 25.93
CA TYR A 204 -37.28 22.66 25.67
C TYR A 204 -36.04 23.20 24.94
N LYS A 205 -34.87 22.57 25.13
CA LYS A 205 -33.58 23.05 24.63
C LYS A 205 -32.73 21.90 24.11
N ILE A 206 -31.98 22.17 23.04
CA ILE A 206 -30.85 21.36 22.58
C ILE A 206 -29.55 22.12 22.90
N ASP A 207 -28.57 21.44 23.51
CA ASP A 207 -27.32 22.05 23.95
C ASP A 207 -26.17 21.87 22.95
N GLY A 208 -26.14 20.76 22.20
CA GLY A 208 -25.09 20.55 21.22
C GLY A 208 -25.41 19.53 20.15
N VAL A 209 -24.69 19.62 19.04
CA VAL A 209 -24.78 18.69 17.90
C VAL A 209 -23.40 18.14 17.58
N ILE A 210 -23.29 16.82 17.41
CA ILE A 210 -22.12 16.14 16.86
C ILE A 210 -22.57 15.39 15.61
N HIS A 211 -22.06 15.82 14.46
CA HIS A 211 -22.43 15.28 13.17
C HIS A 211 -21.43 14.20 12.72
N CYS A 212 -21.70 12.95 13.10
CA CYS A 212 -20.91 11.77 12.68
C CYS A 212 -21.49 11.06 11.46
N ALA A 213 -22.68 11.44 10.97
CA ALA A 213 -23.31 10.75 9.86
C ALA A 213 -22.48 10.92 8.58
N GLY A 214 -22.34 9.80 7.86
CA GLY A 214 -21.55 9.74 6.64
C GLY A 214 -21.37 8.28 6.22
N VAL A 215 -21.13 8.10 4.93
CA VAL A 215 -20.74 6.83 4.33
C VAL A 215 -19.47 7.06 3.52
N ALA A 216 -18.69 6.00 3.31
CA ALA A 216 -17.54 6.06 2.42
C ALA A 216 -18.04 6.22 0.97
N GLY A 217 -17.31 7.00 0.18
CA GLY A 217 -17.45 6.93 -1.27
C GLY A 217 -16.73 5.71 -1.81
N ASP A 218 -17.11 5.30 -3.00
CA ASP A 218 -16.37 4.48 -3.95
C ASP A 218 -16.85 4.89 -5.34
N GLY A 219 -16.30 4.35 -6.43
CA GLY A 219 -16.64 4.83 -7.77
C GLY A 219 -15.76 6.01 -8.23
N PHE A 220 -15.18 5.94 -9.43
CA PHE A 220 -14.64 7.14 -10.06
C PHE A 220 -15.76 7.98 -10.62
N ILE A 221 -15.53 9.28 -10.72
CA ILE A 221 -16.60 10.21 -11.07
C ILE A 221 -17.24 9.91 -12.43
N ILE A 222 -16.46 9.47 -13.44
CA ILE A 222 -16.97 9.28 -14.81
C ILE A 222 -17.96 8.13 -14.96
N ARG A 223 -17.93 7.17 -14.02
CA ARG A 223 -18.85 6.02 -13.99
C ARG A 223 -19.80 6.03 -12.82
N LYS A 224 -19.66 7.01 -11.93
CA LYS A 224 -20.43 7.06 -10.70
C LYS A 224 -21.88 7.40 -11.01
N GLU A 225 -22.77 6.51 -10.61
CA GLU A 225 -24.20 6.80 -10.68
C GLU A 225 -24.54 7.98 -9.79
N LYS A 226 -25.37 8.90 -10.30
CA LYS A 226 -25.82 10.08 -9.56
C LYS A 226 -26.38 9.72 -8.17
N LYS A 227 -27.16 8.64 -8.08
CA LYS A 227 -27.73 8.17 -6.82
C LYS A 227 -26.64 7.78 -5.80
N LYS A 228 -25.58 7.08 -6.23
CA LYS A 228 -24.46 6.70 -5.36
C LYS A 228 -23.67 7.92 -4.88
N PHE A 229 -23.42 8.85 -5.80
CA PHE A 229 -22.81 10.13 -5.48
C PHE A 229 -23.62 10.90 -4.42
N GLU A 230 -24.94 10.97 -4.59
CA GLU A 230 -25.86 11.61 -3.64
C GLU A 230 -25.91 10.89 -2.28
N GLU A 231 -25.90 9.55 -2.26
CA GLU A 231 -25.88 8.75 -1.01
C GLU A 231 -24.68 9.09 -0.11
N VAL A 232 -23.56 9.49 -0.70
CA VAL A 232 -22.31 9.87 -0.01
C VAL A 232 -22.28 11.36 0.30
N LEU A 233 -22.65 12.20 -0.68
CA LEU A 233 -22.57 13.65 -0.57
C LEU A 233 -23.62 14.24 0.38
N LEU A 234 -24.88 13.83 0.25
CA LEU A 234 -26.02 14.50 0.89
C LEU A 234 -26.00 14.46 2.42
N PRO A 235 -25.61 13.37 3.11
CA PRO A 235 -25.61 13.35 4.56
C PRO A 235 -24.75 14.44 5.20
N LYS A 236 -23.59 14.76 4.61
CA LYS A 236 -22.66 15.78 5.12
C LYS A 236 -22.87 17.17 4.51
N THR A 237 -23.57 17.27 3.39
CA THR A 237 -23.93 18.57 2.79
C THR A 237 -25.31 19.01 3.25
N LEU A 238 -26.35 18.56 2.55
CA LEU A 238 -27.76 18.86 2.85
C LEU A 238 -28.12 18.48 4.29
N GLY A 239 -27.64 17.34 4.79
CA GLY A 239 -27.93 16.92 6.16
C GLY A 239 -27.35 17.85 7.22
N THR A 240 -26.16 18.40 6.99
CA THR A 240 -25.57 19.43 7.86
C THR A 240 -26.34 20.75 7.78
N TRP A 241 -26.78 21.15 6.58
CA TRP A 241 -27.63 22.32 6.40
C TRP A 241 -28.98 22.17 7.11
N LEU A 242 -29.64 21.02 6.98
CA LEU A 242 -30.89 20.70 7.66
C LEU A 242 -30.71 20.70 9.18
N LEU A 243 -29.62 20.14 9.71
CA LEU A 243 -29.33 20.20 11.15
C LEU A 243 -29.23 21.63 11.67
N ASP A 244 -28.49 22.51 10.99
CA ASP A 244 -28.40 23.93 11.38
C ASP A 244 -29.74 24.65 11.27
N LYS A 245 -30.55 24.32 10.24
CA LYS A 245 -31.90 24.88 10.09
C LYS A 245 -32.87 24.43 11.19
N MET A 246 -32.87 23.14 11.51
CA MET A 246 -33.72 22.58 12.56
C MET A 246 -33.31 23.02 13.97
N THR A 247 -32.07 23.50 14.12
CA THR A 247 -31.53 24.06 15.36
C THR A 247 -31.32 25.58 15.28
N GLU A 248 -31.90 26.27 14.30
CA GLU A 248 -31.64 27.70 14.07
C GLU A 248 -32.15 28.58 15.22
N ASP A 249 -33.25 28.15 15.85
CA ASP A 249 -33.86 28.76 17.04
C ASP A 249 -33.21 28.30 18.36
N GLN A 250 -32.24 27.38 18.30
CA GLN A 250 -31.55 26.85 19.47
C GLN A 250 -30.23 27.58 19.71
N ASN A 251 -29.99 28.02 20.95
CA ASN A 251 -28.70 28.54 21.36
C ASN A 251 -27.76 27.38 21.75
N LEU A 252 -27.23 26.70 20.72
CA LEU A 252 -26.28 25.59 20.88
C LEU A 252 -24.96 26.08 21.49
N ASP A 253 -24.45 25.34 22.47
CA ASP A 253 -23.11 25.54 23.02
C ASP A 253 -22.03 25.20 21.98
N PHE A 254 -22.31 24.21 21.12
CA PHE A 254 -21.42 23.79 20.05
C PHE A 254 -22.13 23.01 18.92
N PHE A 255 -21.47 22.99 17.77
CA PHE A 255 -21.75 22.07 16.67
C PHE A 255 -20.42 21.49 16.19
N ILE A 256 -20.24 20.17 16.25
CA ILE A 256 -19.00 19.52 15.87
C ILE A 256 -19.24 18.64 14.64
N ASN A 257 -18.51 18.92 13.57
CA ASN A 257 -18.50 18.14 12.34
C ASN A 257 -17.35 17.13 12.36
N PHE A 258 -17.65 15.88 12.06
CA PHE A 258 -16.62 14.90 11.73
C PHE A 258 -16.39 14.86 10.23
N SER A 259 -15.28 15.47 9.83
CA SER A 259 -14.73 15.49 8.48
C SER A 259 -13.60 14.47 8.35
N SER A 260 -12.83 14.54 7.27
CA SER A 260 -11.78 13.59 6.93
C SER A 260 -10.52 14.31 6.44
N ILE A 261 -9.36 13.71 6.65
CA ILE A 261 -8.09 14.14 6.05
C ILE A 261 -8.10 14.10 4.51
N ASN A 262 -9.06 13.41 3.88
CA ASN A 262 -9.15 13.33 2.42
C ASN A 262 -9.35 14.71 1.75
N THR A 263 -9.86 15.71 2.48
CA THR A 263 -10.01 17.08 1.96
C THR A 263 -8.67 17.76 1.64
N LEU A 264 -7.57 17.28 2.23
CA LEU A 264 -6.23 17.80 1.99
C LEU A 264 -5.74 17.47 0.57
N TYR A 265 -5.81 16.20 0.16
CA TYR A 265 -5.19 15.73 -1.08
C TYR A 265 -6.15 15.15 -2.11
N GLY A 266 -7.37 14.76 -1.74
CA GLY A 266 -8.35 14.17 -2.64
C GLY A 266 -7.96 12.79 -3.15
N ILE A 267 -8.47 11.74 -2.50
CA ILE A 267 -8.20 10.37 -2.93
C ILE A 267 -9.03 10.05 -4.17
N PRO A 268 -8.42 9.50 -5.21
CA PRO A 268 -9.17 9.01 -6.37
C PRO A 268 -10.26 7.98 -6.03
N GLY A 269 -11.40 8.05 -6.72
CA GLY A 269 -12.61 7.29 -6.38
C GLY A 269 -13.42 7.89 -5.21
N GLN A 270 -12.90 8.92 -4.53
CA GLN A 270 -13.52 9.58 -3.38
C GLN A 270 -13.99 11.00 -3.71
N SER A 271 -14.43 11.26 -4.95
CA SER A 271 -14.86 12.60 -5.39
C SER A 271 -16.03 13.16 -4.58
N ASP A 272 -17.09 12.36 -4.40
CA ASP A 272 -18.22 12.65 -3.51
C ASP A 272 -17.79 12.80 -2.05
N TYR A 273 -17.04 11.84 -1.52
CA TYR A 273 -16.62 11.85 -0.12
C TYR A 273 -15.75 13.06 0.20
N THR A 274 -14.79 13.39 -0.66
CA THR A 274 -13.92 14.56 -0.52
C THR A 274 -14.75 15.84 -0.59
N ALA A 275 -15.70 15.94 -1.53
CA ALA A 275 -16.61 17.08 -1.65
C ALA A 275 -17.52 17.25 -0.42
N ALA A 276 -18.00 16.14 0.13
CA ALA A 276 -18.88 16.12 1.29
C ALA A 276 -18.16 16.58 2.56
N ASN A 277 -16.90 16.18 2.73
CA ASN A 277 -16.07 16.61 3.85
C ASN A 277 -15.54 18.04 3.66
N ALA A 278 -15.21 18.46 2.43
CA ALA A 278 -14.80 19.84 2.14
C ALA A 278 -15.94 20.84 2.43
N TYR A 279 -17.19 20.43 2.21
CA TYR A 279 -18.35 21.19 2.68
C TYR A 279 -18.32 21.41 4.19
N LEU A 280 -18.07 20.36 4.99
CA LEU A 280 -18.04 20.47 6.46
C LEU A 280 -16.93 21.42 6.93
N ASP A 281 -15.78 21.39 6.26
CA ASP A 281 -14.64 22.26 6.55
C ASP A 281 -15.08 23.73 6.40
N SER A 282 -15.61 24.11 5.24
CA SER A 282 -16.10 25.46 4.94
C SER A 282 -17.39 25.83 5.73
N PHE A 283 -18.25 24.86 6.02
CA PHE A 283 -19.50 25.09 6.75
C PHE A 283 -19.25 25.56 8.19
N SER A 284 -18.17 25.08 8.82
CA SER A 284 -17.76 25.59 10.13
C SER A 284 -17.42 27.08 10.08
N GLU A 285 -16.73 27.53 9.03
CA GLU A 285 -16.39 28.94 8.82
C GLU A 285 -17.67 29.77 8.63
N TYR A 286 -18.58 29.31 7.76
CA TYR A 286 -19.90 29.93 7.56
C TYR A 286 -20.69 30.12 8.87
N ARG A 287 -20.79 29.10 9.72
CA ARG A 287 -21.52 29.22 11.00
C ARG A 287 -20.80 30.11 12.00
N ASN A 288 -19.47 30.05 12.05
CA ASN A 288 -18.68 30.87 12.96
C ASN A 288 -18.75 32.36 12.61
N LYS A 289 -18.90 32.75 11.32
CA LYS A 289 -19.19 34.15 10.93
C LYS A 289 -20.50 34.68 11.51
N LYS A 290 -21.43 33.78 11.83
CA LYS A 290 -22.70 34.09 12.50
C LYS A 290 -22.60 33.95 14.03
N ASN A 291 -21.39 33.89 14.58
CA ASN A 291 -21.11 33.64 15.99
C ASN A 291 -21.69 32.32 16.54
N LYS A 292 -22.01 31.35 15.66
CA LYS A 292 -22.46 30.02 16.07
C LYS A 292 -21.25 29.09 16.17
N ARG A 293 -20.82 28.80 17.41
CA ARG A 293 -19.61 28.01 17.70
C ARG A 293 -19.65 26.66 16.98
N THR A 294 -18.79 26.51 15.98
CA THR A 294 -18.72 25.31 15.13
C THR A 294 -17.29 24.84 14.99
N ILE A 295 -17.07 23.53 15.13
CA ILE A 295 -15.75 22.91 15.03
C ILE A 295 -15.81 21.83 13.96
N THR A 296 -14.86 21.81 13.03
CA THR A 296 -14.67 20.69 12.11
C THR A 296 -13.37 19.94 12.44
N ILE A 297 -13.48 18.63 12.61
CA ILE A 297 -12.34 17.75 12.86
C ILE A 297 -12.14 16.84 11.66
N ASN A 298 -11.01 17.00 10.98
CA ASN A 298 -10.58 16.15 9.86
C ASN A 298 -9.82 14.94 10.43
N TRP A 299 -10.52 13.83 10.60
CA TRP A 299 -9.93 12.63 11.20
C TRP A 299 -9.10 11.82 10.19
N SER A 300 -7.96 11.31 10.64
CA SER A 300 -7.35 10.11 10.05
C SER A 300 -8.16 8.85 10.41
N GLY A 301 -7.80 7.68 9.87
CA GLY A 301 -8.46 6.42 10.22
C GLY A 301 -8.44 6.13 11.73
N TRP A 302 -9.45 5.41 12.23
CA TRP A 302 -9.52 4.88 13.59
C TRP A 302 -9.28 3.36 13.54
N LYS A 303 -8.46 2.84 14.45
CA LYS A 303 -7.95 1.46 14.42
C LYS A 303 -8.97 0.41 14.77
N GLU A 304 -9.83 0.70 15.74
CA GLU A 304 -10.74 -0.29 16.31
C GLU A 304 -12.19 -0.09 15.86
N THR A 305 -12.50 1.02 15.18
CA THR A 305 -13.86 1.40 14.84
C THR A 305 -13.94 2.36 13.66
N GLY A 306 -15.14 2.62 13.15
CA GLY A 306 -15.38 3.53 12.03
C GLY A 306 -15.07 2.94 10.65
N MET A 307 -15.06 3.81 9.64
CA MET A 307 -14.94 3.39 8.23
C MET A 307 -13.60 2.70 7.93
N ALA A 308 -12.48 3.26 8.39
CA ALA A 308 -11.16 2.71 8.11
C ALA A 308 -11.01 1.26 8.62
N PHE A 309 -11.51 0.97 9.83
CA PHE A 309 -11.55 -0.38 10.38
C PHE A 309 -12.47 -1.31 9.57
N ASN A 310 -13.69 -0.86 9.25
CA ASN A 310 -14.67 -1.67 8.53
C ASN A 310 -14.22 -2.05 7.10
N PHE A 311 -13.52 -1.13 6.43
CA PHE A 311 -12.97 -1.34 5.08
C PHE A 311 -11.52 -1.88 5.08
N LYS A 312 -10.95 -2.17 6.27
CA LYS A 312 -9.58 -2.70 6.44
C LYS A 312 -8.53 -1.91 5.63
N VAL A 313 -8.61 -0.58 5.71
CA VAL A 313 -7.70 0.31 4.97
C VAL A 313 -6.25 0.03 5.38
N ASP A 314 -5.39 -0.21 4.40
CA ASP A 314 -3.95 -0.45 4.63
C ASP A 314 -3.26 0.82 5.15
N GLU A 315 -2.96 0.84 6.45
CA GLU A 315 -2.29 1.95 7.11
C GLU A 315 -0.87 2.20 6.56
N ASN A 316 -0.21 1.16 6.03
CA ASN A 316 1.15 1.29 5.50
C ASN A 316 1.20 2.07 4.19
N LYS A 317 0.07 2.11 3.47
CA LYS A 317 -0.11 2.84 2.21
C LYS A 317 -0.82 4.19 2.38
N SER A 318 -0.95 4.72 3.60
CA SER A 318 -1.64 5.98 3.88
C SER A 318 -0.69 7.07 4.44
N MET A 319 -0.95 8.35 4.14
CA MET A 319 -0.17 9.49 4.67
C MET A 319 -0.18 9.56 6.21
N PHE A 320 -1.29 9.14 6.82
CA PHE A 320 -1.47 9.05 8.27
C PHE A 320 -1.72 7.59 8.65
N LYS A 321 -1.15 7.15 9.78
CA LYS A 321 -1.53 5.91 10.43
C LYS A 321 -2.91 6.05 11.05
N ALA A 322 -3.59 4.93 11.27
CA ALA A 322 -4.82 4.99 12.04
C ALA A 322 -4.51 5.25 13.53
N LEU A 323 -5.40 5.99 14.18
CA LEU A 323 -5.32 6.31 15.60
C LEU A 323 -6.01 5.20 16.39
N SER A 324 -5.45 4.86 17.56
CA SER A 324 -6.25 4.13 18.53
C SER A 324 -7.40 5.00 19.02
N THR A 325 -8.52 4.37 19.33
CA THR A 325 -9.73 5.01 19.86
C THR A 325 -9.40 5.86 21.09
N GLU A 326 -8.56 5.34 21.99
CA GLU A 326 -8.09 6.09 23.17
C GLU A 326 -7.36 7.39 22.80
N LYS A 327 -6.44 7.36 21.83
CA LYS A 327 -5.74 8.56 21.35
C LYS A 327 -6.71 9.55 20.71
N ALA A 328 -7.67 9.04 19.94
CA ALA A 328 -8.65 9.86 19.26
C ALA A 328 -9.59 10.56 20.26
N ILE A 329 -10.06 9.86 21.30
CA ILE A 329 -10.87 10.43 22.38
C ILE A 329 -10.07 11.46 23.19
N LYS A 330 -8.79 11.19 23.52
CA LYS A 330 -7.91 12.19 24.17
C LYS A 330 -7.73 13.46 23.32
N ALA A 331 -7.61 13.32 22.00
CA ALA A 331 -7.50 14.46 21.11
C ALA A 331 -8.83 15.22 21.01
N PHE A 332 -9.97 14.51 20.97
CA PHE A 332 -11.29 15.10 21.02
C PHE A 332 -11.52 15.92 22.31
N ASP A 333 -11.17 15.36 23.46
CA ASP A 333 -11.20 16.05 24.77
C ASP A 333 -10.40 17.37 24.73
N LYS A 334 -9.18 17.34 24.19
CA LYS A 334 -8.38 18.57 24.00
C LYS A 334 -9.07 19.59 23.09
N VAL A 335 -9.72 19.16 22.02
CA VAL A 335 -10.48 20.07 21.13
C VAL A 335 -11.62 20.74 21.88
N LEU A 336 -12.30 20.04 22.80
CA LEU A 336 -13.36 20.63 23.62
C LEU A 336 -12.83 21.72 24.58
N GLN A 337 -11.56 21.67 24.96
CA GLN A 337 -10.98 22.59 25.95
C GLN A 337 -10.40 23.88 25.34
N ARG A 338 -10.21 23.93 24.02
CA ARG A 338 -9.44 24.98 23.32
C ARG A 338 -10.30 25.72 22.30
N ASP A 339 -9.90 26.95 21.94
CA ASP A 339 -10.54 27.73 20.87
C ASP A 339 -10.08 27.26 19.49
N ILE A 340 -10.44 26.03 19.15
CA ILE A 340 -10.14 25.38 17.87
C ILE A 340 -11.39 25.37 17.01
N ARG A 341 -11.28 25.86 15.76
CA ARG A 341 -12.38 25.88 14.78
C ARG A 341 -12.26 24.78 13.72
N LYS A 342 -11.05 24.50 13.27
CA LYS A 342 -10.74 23.48 12.26
C LYS A 342 -9.40 22.84 12.58
N ILE A 343 -9.33 21.51 12.59
CA ILE A 343 -8.08 20.79 12.87
C ILE A 343 -8.05 19.43 12.20
N ILE A 344 -6.87 19.06 11.72
CA ILE A 344 -6.56 17.68 11.31
C ILE A 344 -5.97 16.94 12.51
N ILE A 345 -6.55 15.78 12.82
CA ILE A 345 -6.06 14.90 13.90
C ILE A 345 -5.63 13.58 13.28
N GLY A 346 -4.33 13.29 13.36
CA GLY A 346 -3.75 12.07 12.83
C GLY A 346 -2.31 11.85 13.28
N GLU A 347 -1.83 10.62 13.14
CA GLU A 347 -0.42 10.26 13.37
C GLU A 347 0.28 10.13 12.02
N LEU A 348 1.28 10.97 11.73
CA LEU A 348 1.99 10.91 10.44
C LEU A 348 2.64 9.54 10.21
N ASN A 349 2.42 8.97 9.01
CA ASN A 349 3.13 7.79 8.55
C ASN A 349 4.42 8.18 7.85
N TYR A 350 5.51 8.26 8.62
CA TYR A 350 6.83 8.62 8.10
C TYR A 350 7.34 7.67 6.99
N GLY A 351 6.81 6.45 6.85
CA GLY A 351 7.20 5.54 5.77
C GLY A 351 6.59 5.90 4.40
N ALA A 352 5.45 6.59 4.39
CA ALA A 352 4.69 6.89 3.18
C ALA A 352 4.55 8.41 2.91
N ILE A 353 4.82 9.27 3.91
CA ILE A 353 4.51 10.70 3.84
C ILE A 353 5.18 11.44 2.67
N ASP A 354 6.45 11.16 2.36
CA ASP A 354 7.13 11.80 1.23
C ASP A 354 6.50 11.40 -0.10
N THR A 355 6.07 10.14 -0.25
CA THR A 355 5.37 9.67 -1.45
C THR A 355 4.06 10.44 -1.64
N PHE A 356 3.27 10.60 -0.58
CA PHE A 356 2.00 11.33 -0.63
C PHE A 356 2.17 12.82 -0.91
N ILE A 357 3.13 13.47 -0.25
CA ILE A 357 3.42 14.90 -0.47
C ILE A 357 3.75 15.15 -1.94
N ASN A 358 4.61 14.30 -2.54
CA ASN A 358 5.03 14.45 -3.92
C ASN A 358 3.93 14.02 -4.91
N GLN A 359 3.20 12.93 -4.64
CA GLN A 359 2.17 12.41 -5.54
C GLN A 359 0.98 13.37 -5.67
N TYR A 360 0.52 13.94 -4.56
CA TYR A 360 -0.67 14.79 -4.52
C TYR A 360 -0.35 16.28 -4.45
N THR A 361 0.91 16.66 -4.69
CA THR A 361 1.41 18.04 -4.67
C THR A 361 0.98 18.80 -3.41
N ILE A 362 1.05 18.13 -2.25
CA ILE A 362 0.64 18.73 -0.98
C ILE A 362 1.74 19.70 -0.55
N ARG A 363 1.41 20.99 -0.51
CA ARG A 363 2.35 21.98 0.03
C ARG A 363 2.39 21.86 1.55
N ILE A 364 3.59 21.73 2.10
CA ILE A 364 3.82 21.66 3.54
C ILE A 364 4.71 22.81 4.01
N SER A 365 4.48 23.29 5.23
CA SER A 365 5.29 24.35 5.83
C SER A 365 6.74 23.89 6.10
N ASP A 366 7.67 24.84 6.15
CA ASP A 366 9.07 24.57 6.49
C ASP A 366 9.23 23.92 7.87
N ASN A 367 8.41 24.36 8.83
CA ASN A 367 8.38 23.81 10.18
C ASN A 367 7.98 22.33 10.18
N LEU A 368 6.92 21.98 9.44
CA LEU A 368 6.49 20.59 9.30
C LEU A 368 7.53 19.76 8.53
N ARG A 369 8.12 20.30 7.46
CA ARG A 369 9.19 19.63 6.71
C ARG A 369 10.40 19.33 7.60
N SER A 370 10.84 20.31 8.39
CA SER A 370 11.93 20.14 9.34
C SER A 370 11.62 19.09 10.41
N PHE A 371 10.39 19.10 10.94
CA PHE A 371 9.92 18.11 11.90
C PHE A 371 9.93 16.69 11.33
N ILE A 372 9.40 16.49 10.11
CA ILE A 372 9.39 15.20 9.40
C ILE A 372 10.83 14.71 9.18
N ASN A 373 11.70 15.58 8.65
CA ASN A 373 13.11 15.25 8.39
C ASN A 373 13.84 14.82 9.68
N LYS A 374 13.62 15.54 10.79
CA LYS A 374 14.20 15.20 12.09
C LYS A 374 13.73 13.82 12.57
N LYS A 375 12.42 13.54 12.49
CA LYS A 375 11.85 12.24 12.88
C LYS A 375 12.36 11.09 12.01
N LEU A 376 12.51 11.31 10.70
CA LEU A 376 13.09 10.34 9.77
C LEU A 376 14.55 10.04 10.08
N ARG A 377 15.37 11.06 10.39
CA ARG A 377 16.76 10.89 10.83
C ARG A 377 16.86 10.08 12.12
N MET A 378 16.09 10.43 13.15
CA MET A 378 16.04 9.69 14.41
C MET A 378 15.57 8.24 14.21
N LYS A 379 14.61 8.00 13.30
CA LYS A 379 14.13 6.65 12.98
C LYS A 379 15.19 5.82 12.25
N LYS A 380 16.01 6.41 11.37
CA LYS A 380 17.17 5.77 10.72
C LYS A 380 18.27 5.44 11.73
N GLU A 381 18.59 6.34 12.65
CA GLU A 381 19.58 6.13 13.72
C GLU A 381 19.12 5.02 14.69
N ASN A 382 17.83 4.98 15.03
CA ASN A 382 17.24 3.90 15.84
C ASN A 382 17.06 2.59 15.05
N TYR A 383 16.83 2.63 13.73
CA TYR A 383 16.81 1.44 12.87
C TYR A 383 18.21 0.81 12.78
N GLN A 384 19.28 1.60 12.67
CA GLN A 384 20.65 1.09 12.68
C GLN A 384 21.03 0.40 14.02
N LYS A 385 20.36 0.77 15.12
CA LYS A 385 20.49 0.07 16.41
C LYS A 385 19.58 -1.15 16.59
N ASN A 386 18.49 -1.30 15.82
CA ASN A 386 17.46 -2.33 16.06
C ASN A 386 16.97 -3.13 14.84
N SER A 387 17.56 -3.01 13.64
CA SER A 387 17.11 -3.78 12.46
C SER A 387 17.89 -5.08 12.22
N ARG A 388 17.62 -6.07 13.09
CA ARG A 388 17.37 -7.46 12.67
C ARG A 388 15.83 -7.62 12.64
N LYS A 389 15.28 -7.95 11.47
CA LYS A 389 13.89 -8.45 11.15
C LYS A 389 12.93 -7.52 10.38
N LYS A 390 12.50 -8.07 9.22
CA LYS A 390 11.22 -8.00 8.44
C LYS A 390 10.88 -6.69 7.70
N GLU A 391 10.36 -6.68 6.46
CA GLU A 391 9.39 -7.58 5.76
C GLU A 391 9.62 -7.68 4.21
N GLU A 392 9.04 -8.69 3.52
CA GLU A 392 8.91 -8.82 2.05
C GLU A 392 7.48 -9.28 1.64
N ILE A 393 7.03 -8.94 0.42
CA ILE A 393 5.68 -9.07 -0.17
C ILE A 393 5.67 -10.13 -1.32
N SER A 394 4.52 -10.76 -1.65
CA SER A 394 4.30 -11.92 -2.56
C SER A 394 3.93 -11.61 -4.05
N GLU A 395 4.16 -12.55 -4.99
CA GLU A 395 3.87 -12.51 -6.46
C GLU A 395 2.48 -13.04 -6.90
N VAL A 396 2.03 -12.70 -8.13
CA VAL A 396 0.68 -12.91 -8.70
C VAL A 396 0.67 -13.88 -9.90
N VAL A 397 -0.27 -14.84 -9.97
CA VAL A 397 -0.44 -15.91 -10.98
C VAL A 397 -1.55 -15.57 -12.00
N ILE A 398 -1.39 -15.91 -13.29
CA ILE A 398 -2.33 -15.56 -14.38
C ILE A 398 -3.11 -16.78 -14.88
N LYS A 399 -4.45 -16.67 -15.03
CA LYS A 399 -5.35 -17.71 -15.58
C LYS A 399 -6.10 -17.23 -16.85
N GLY A 400 -6.78 -18.10 -17.57
CA GLY A 400 -7.69 -17.72 -18.68
C GLY A 400 -7.08 -17.57 -20.08
N LYS A 401 -5.75 -17.74 -20.21
CA LYS A 401 -5.00 -17.74 -21.49
C LYS A 401 -4.00 -18.90 -21.50
N ALA A 402 -3.74 -19.51 -22.65
CA ALA A 402 -2.69 -20.52 -22.78
C ALA A 402 -1.31 -19.87 -22.61
N LYS A 403 -0.34 -20.54 -21.96
CA LYS A 403 1.01 -19.98 -21.66
C LYS A 403 1.70 -19.37 -22.89
N ASN A 404 1.47 -19.91 -24.08
CA ASN A 404 2.09 -19.47 -25.33
C ASN A 404 1.47 -18.18 -25.91
N ASP A 405 0.29 -17.78 -25.44
CA ASP A 405 -0.44 -16.60 -25.91
C ASP A 405 -0.35 -15.42 -24.92
N ILE A 406 0.27 -15.63 -23.75
CA ILE A 406 0.52 -14.59 -22.74
C ILE A 406 1.66 -13.71 -23.24
N ASN A 407 1.36 -12.46 -23.52
CA ASN A 407 2.36 -11.48 -23.95
C ASN A 407 2.89 -10.65 -22.76
N GLU A 408 3.89 -9.81 -23.03
CA GLU A 408 4.52 -8.96 -22.03
C GLU A 408 3.53 -7.99 -21.34
N PHE A 409 2.52 -7.51 -22.06
CA PHE A 409 1.47 -6.67 -21.47
C PHE A 409 0.57 -7.48 -20.53
N ASP A 410 0.21 -8.71 -20.89
CA ASP A 410 -0.61 -9.58 -20.03
C ASP A 410 0.09 -9.85 -18.69
N LEU A 411 1.40 -10.15 -18.72
CA LEU A 411 2.22 -10.35 -17.53
C LEU A 411 2.28 -9.11 -16.64
N ARG A 412 2.51 -7.96 -17.27
CA ARG A 412 2.67 -6.72 -16.53
C ARG A 412 1.36 -6.20 -15.95
N LEU A 413 0.28 -6.28 -16.71
CA LEU A 413 -1.06 -5.95 -16.24
C LEU A 413 -1.48 -6.85 -15.09
N ALA A 414 -1.19 -8.16 -15.13
CA ALA A 414 -1.51 -9.05 -14.02
C ALA A 414 -0.73 -8.76 -12.74
N GLN A 415 0.56 -8.42 -12.84
CA GLN A 415 1.35 -7.96 -11.69
C GLN A 415 0.75 -6.71 -11.07
N ILE A 416 0.40 -5.72 -11.91
CA ILE A 416 -0.23 -4.49 -11.44
C ILE A 416 -1.59 -4.80 -10.80
N TRP A 417 -2.41 -5.65 -11.41
CA TRP A 417 -3.71 -6.06 -10.87
C TRP A 417 -3.55 -6.73 -9.51
N GLY A 418 -2.61 -7.65 -9.33
CA GLY A 418 -2.45 -8.32 -8.04
C GLY A 418 -1.74 -7.49 -6.97
N GLU A 419 -0.84 -6.57 -7.33
CA GLU A 419 -0.32 -5.56 -6.40
C GLU A 419 -1.41 -4.62 -5.88
N VAL A 420 -2.36 -4.27 -6.75
CA VAL A 420 -3.46 -3.36 -6.44
C VAL A 420 -4.55 -4.07 -5.65
N LEU A 421 -5.02 -5.22 -6.13
CA LEU A 421 -6.11 -5.98 -5.52
C LEU A 421 -5.66 -6.83 -4.31
N GLY A 422 -4.36 -6.97 -4.10
CA GLY A 422 -3.80 -7.83 -3.04
C GLY A 422 -4.08 -9.31 -3.27
N ILE A 423 -4.26 -9.72 -4.52
CA ILE A 423 -4.51 -11.10 -4.93
C ILE A 423 -3.26 -11.71 -5.53
N THR A 424 -3.05 -12.99 -5.26
CA THR A 424 -1.92 -13.76 -5.81
C THR A 424 -2.32 -14.56 -7.04
N GLU A 425 -3.57 -14.47 -7.51
CA GLU A 425 -4.06 -15.08 -8.75
C GLU A 425 -5.09 -14.19 -9.43
N VAL A 426 -5.07 -14.08 -10.77
CA VAL A 426 -6.02 -13.30 -11.59
C VAL A 426 -6.27 -13.97 -12.95
N ASP A 427 -7.52 -14.16 -13.36
CA ASP A 427 -7.85 -14.58 -14.72
C ASP A 427 -7.78 -13.38 -15.68
N ILE A 428 -7.23 -13.56 -16.88
CA ILE A 428 -7.12 -12.48 -17.86
C ILE A 428 -8.46 -11.91 -18.31
N ASN A 429 -9.54 -12.68 -18.13
CA ASN A 429 -10.91 -12.30 -18.45
C ASN A 429 -11.68 -11.80 -17.24
N ASP A 430 -11.10 -11.86 -16.02
CA ASP A 430 -11.74 -11.32 -14.83
C ASP A 430 -11.93 -9.82 -15.00
N ASP A 431 -13.16 -9.38 -14.82
CA ASP A 431 -13.45 -7.95 -14.72
C ASP A 431 -12.89 -7.44 -13.39
N PHE A 432 -12.06 -6.40 -13.46
CA PHE A 432 -11.42 -5.78 -12.30
C PHE A 432 -12.42 -5.50 -11.17
N TYR A 433 -13.65 -5.11 -11.47
CA TYR A 433 -14.67 -4.81 -10.47
C TYR A 433 -15.29 -6.06 -9.84
N ASP A 434 -15.32 -7.18 -10.56
CA ASP A 434 -15.90 -8.43 -10.08
C ASP A 434 -14.95 -9.18 -9.13
N ILE A 435 -13.63 -8.96 -9.24
CA ILE A 435 -12.60 -9.57 -8.38
C ILE A 435 -12.18 -8.71 -7.18
N GLY A 436 -13.04 -7.78 -6.76
CA GLY A 436 -12.83 -6.96 -5.57
C GLY A 436 -12.16 -5.61 -5.82
N GLY A 437 -12.02 -5.22 -7.09
CA GLY A 437 -11.62 -3.86 -7.45
C GLY A 437 -12.74 -2.87 -7.18
N ASP A 438 -12.43 -1.83 -6.42
CA ASP A 438 -13.27 -0.65 -6.32
C ASP A 438 -12.59 0.52 -7.06
N SER A 439 -13.10 1.74 -6.88
CA SER A 439 -12.50 2.88 -7.57
C SER A 439 -11.30 3.52 -6.90
N ILE A 440 -11.08 3.23 -5.62
CA ILE A 440 -9.80 3.56 -4.99
C ILE A 440 -8.72 2.68 -5.63
N LEU A 441 -8.97 1.37 -5.69
CA LEU A 441 -8.05 0.39 -6.25
C LEU A 441 -7.86 0.60 -7.75
N ALA A 442 -8.92 0.88 -8.50
CA ALA A 442 -8.78 1.18 -9.93
C ALA A 442 -7.98 2.47 -10.19
N THR A 443 -7.76 3.33 -9.18
CA THR A 443 -6.83 4.45 -9.35
C THR A 443 -5.41 4.10 -9.00
N ASP A 444 -5.22 3.30 -7.96
CA ASP A 444 -3.91 2.71 -7.73
C ASP A 444 -3.46 1.98 -9.00
N LEU A 445 -4.38 1.21 -9.61
CA LEU A 445 -4.24 0.58 -10.92
C LEU A 445 -3.82 1.57 -11.99
N LEU A 446 -4.58 2.65 -12.21
CA LEU A 446 -4.24 3.68 -13.18
C LEU A 446 -2.84 4.26 -12.92
N ARG A 447 -2.50 4.57 -11.66
CA ARG A 447 -1.19 5.11 -11.30
C ARG A 447 -0.06 4.15 -11.65
N TYR A 448 -0.22 2.86 -11.36
CA TYR A 448 0.77 1.86 -11.75
C TYR A 448 0.86 1.75 -13.28
N LEU A 449 -0.27 1.79 -13.99
CA LEU A 449 -0.31 1.78 -15.45
C LEU A 449 0.30 3.04 -16.08
N GLU A 450 0.09 4.23 -15.52
CA GLU A 450 0.68 5.49 -15.99
C GLU A 450 2.18 5.55 -15.73
N LYS A 451 2.62 5.02 -14.58
CA LYS A 451 4.04 4.89 -14.24
C LYS A 451 4.77 3.98 -15.24
N GLU A 452 4.10 2.90 -15.65
CA GLU A 452 4.61 1.87 -16.54
C GLU A 452 4.52 2.26 -18.02
N PHE A 453 3.37 2.79 -18.44
CA PHE A 453 2.98 2.96 -19.84
C PHE A 453 2.72 4.44 -20.21
N ARG A 454 3.24 5.42 -19.45
CA ARG A 454 3.13 6.90 -19.59
C ARG A 454 2.26 7.42 -20.76
N ASP A 455 1.12 8.03 -20.43
CA ASP A 455 0.14 8.66 -21.34
C ASP A 455 -0.58 7.71 -22.33
N LEU A 456 -0.43 6.38 -22.18
CA LEU A 456 -1.14 5.41 -23.01
C LEU A 456 -2.51 5.03 -22.44
N VAL A 457 -2.65 5.03 -21.12
CA VAL A 457 -3.85 4.62 -20.38
C VAL A 457 -4.36 5.81 -19.58
N ASN A 458 -5.63 6.16 -19.74
CA ASN A 458 -6.36 7.04 -18.82
C ASN A 458 -7.38 6.20 -18.04
N ILE A 459 -8.13 6.78 -17.11
CA ILE A 459 -9.11 5.94 -16.40
C ILE A 459 -10.13 5.31 -17.30
N VAL A 460 -10.52 6.03 -18.36
CA VAL A 460 -11.63 5.57 -19.18
C VAL A 460 -11.20 4.29 -19.87
N ASP A 461 -9.91 4.14 -20.12
CA ASP A 461 -9.29 2.91 -20.54
C ASP A 461 -9.34 1.83 -19.45
N VAL A 462 -8.96 2.11 -18.19
CA VAL A 462 -9.10 1.17 -17.05
C VAL A 462 -10.52 0.61 -16.96
N PHE A 463 -11.47 1.49 -17.17
CA PHE A 463 -12.87 1.20 -17.15
C PHE A 463 -13.36 0.44 -18.38
N THR A 464 -12.98 0.87 -19.58
CA THR A 464 -13.45 0.32 -20.86
C THR A 464 -12.81 -1.04 -21.12
N TYR A 465 -11.58 -1.22 -20.65
CA TYR A 465 -10.81 -2.44 -20.73
C TYR A 465 -10.54 -2.94 -19.30
N SER A 466 -11.63 -3.24 -18.61
CA SER A 466 -11.65 -3.69 -17.22
C SER A 466 -11.03 -5.06 -16.99
N THR A 467 -10.68 -5.80 -18.05
CA THR A 467 -9.98 -7.09 -17.96
C THR A 467 -8.56 -6.95 -18.51
N ILE A 468 -7.63 -7.79 -18.04
CA ILE A 468 -6.23 -7.80 -18.49
C ILE A 468 -6.14 -8.02 -20.01
N ASP A 469 -6.91 -8.95 -20.57
CA ASP A 469 -6.92 -9.23 -22.01
C ASP A 469 -7.38 -8.01 -22.85
N LYS A 470 -8.45 -7.34 -22.41
CA LYS A 470 -8.97 -6.14 -23.07
C LYS A 470 -7.93 -5.01 -23.03
N MET A 471 -7.26 -4.83 -21.90
CA MET A 471 -6.29 -3.74 -21.69
C MET A 471 -5.00 -4.00 -22.47
N SER A 472 -4.52 -5.25 -22.48
CA SER A 472 -3.38 -5.73 -23.25
C SER A 472 -3.56 -5.49 -24.76
N LYS A 473 -4.73 -5.83 -25.30
CA LYS A 473 -5.09 -5.56 -26.71
C LYS A 473 -5.15 -4.06 -27.02
N TYR A 474 -5.67 -3.27 -26.09
CA TYR A 474 -5.73 -1.82 -26.24
C TYR A 474 -4.33 -1.19 -26.28
N LEU A 475 -3.45 -1.54 -25.35
CA LEU A 475 -2.06 -1.06 -25.28
C LEU A 475 -1.28 -1.41 -26.55
N ASN A 476 -1.35 -2.66 -26.99
CA ASN A 476 -0.76 -3.11 -28.26
C ASN A 476 -1.22 -2.26 -29.46
N THR A 477 -2.50 -1.91 -29.53
CA THR A 477 -3.06 -1.12 -30.64
C THR A 477 -2.58 0.35 -30.59
N LYS A 478 -2.43 0.93 -29.40
CA LYS A 478 -2.05 2.34 -29.24
C LYS A 478 -0.58 2.59 -29.54
N ILE A 479 0.28 1.64 -29.17
CA ILE A 479 1.73 1.69 -29.44
C ILE A 479 2.00 1.55 -30.94
N ASN A 480 1.31 0.63 -31.63
CA ASN A 480 1.43 0.44 -33.08
C ASN A 480 0.92 1.64 -33.91
N LYS A 481 0.05 2.50 -33.36
CA LYS A 481 -0.48 3.71 -34.05
C LYS A 481 0.40 4.95 -33.93
N LYS A 482 1.34 5.02 -32.99
CA LYS A 482 2.14 6.23 -32.73
C LYS A 482 3.44 6.36 -33.54
N GLY A 483 3.79 5.35 -34.34
CA GLY A 483 4.91 5.42 -35.29
C GLY A 483 6.30 5.42 -34.65
N THR A 484 7.18 4.63 -35.24
CA THR A 484 8.58 4.42 -34.87
C THR A 484 9.46 5.66 -35.05
N VAL A 485 9.72 6.44 -34.01
CA VAL A 485 10.96 7.24 -33.83
C VAL A 485 11.21 7.46 -32.33
N ASP A 486 12.46 7.22 -31.89
CA ASP A 486 13.09 7.72 -30.63
C ASP A 486 12.98 6.93 -29.31
N VAL A 487 12.77 5.61 -29.35
CA VAL A 487 12.84 4.75 -28.14
C VAL A 487 14.22 4.10 -27.95
N GLU A 488 14.97 3.81 -29.02
CA GLU A 488 16.23 3.07 -28.91
C GLU A 488 17.41 3.90 -28.34
N GLU A 489 17.38 5.23 -28.44
CA GLU A 489 18.43 6.09 -27.85
C GLU A 489 18.16 6.55 -26.41
N ARG A 490 16.90 6.55 -25.94
CA ARG A 490 16.55 7.12 -24.62
C ARG A 490 16.47 6.09 -23.48
N VAL A 491 16.57 4.79 -23.79
CA VAL A 491 16.68 3.71 -22.78
C VAL A 491 18.07 3.70 -22.09
N LYS A 492 19.04 4.44 -22.62
CA LYS A 492 20.41 4.47 -22.07
C LYS A 492 20.59 5.28 -20.77
N GLU A 493 19.73 6.24 -20.44
CA GLU A 493 19.96 7.13 -19.28
C GLU A 493 19.39 6.64 -17.95
N ASN A 494 18.45 5.69 -17.93
CA ASN A 494 17.88 5.17 -16.67
C ASN A 494 18.47 3.84 -16.19
N LYS A 495 19.49 3.31 -16.89
CA LYS A 495 20.12 2.03 -16.53
C LYS A 495 20.80 2.08 -15.16
N ASN A 496 21.32 3.24 -14.75
CA ASN A 496 22.16 3.35 -13.56
C ASN A 496 21.41 3.44 -12.22
N GLN A 497 20.13 3.83 -12.18
CA GLN A 497 19.37 3.90 -10.90
C GLN A 497 18.52 2.65 -10.61
N VAL A 498 18.24 1.84 -11.62
CA VAL A 498 17.53 0.55 -11.46
C VAL A 498 18.50 -0.56 -11.07
N LEU A 499 19.74 -0.54 -11.59
CA LEU A 499 20.78 -1.49 -11.20
C LEU A 499 21.16 -1.40 -9.70
N GLU A 500 21.07 -0.23 -9.08
CA GLU A 500 21.30 -0.05 -7.64
C GLU A 500 20.19 -0.64 -6.74
N ARG A 501 18.99 -0.89 -7.27
CA ARG A 501 17.87 -1.46 -6.51
C ARG A 501 17.71 -2.96 -6.71
N ILE A 502 18.15 -3.49 -7.85
CA ILE A 502 18.20 -4.94 -8.12
C ILE A 502 19.35 -5.62 -7.35
N SER A 503 20.45 -4.91 -7.06
CA SER A 503 21.62 -5.42 -6.33
C SER A 503 21.43 -5.64 -4.82
N LYS A 504 20.20 -5.60 -4.29
CA LYS A 504 19.93 -5.84 -2.86
C LYS A 504 19.34 -7.22 -2.54
N ARG A 505 19.00 -8.02 -3.57
CA ARG A 505 18.60 -9.43 -3.40
C ARG A 505 19.73 -10.41 -3.71
N TYR A 506 20.68 -9.98 -4.55
CA TYR A 506 21.90 -10.71 -4.86
C TYR A 506 23.07 -9.83 -4.42
N GLU A 507 23.83 -10.29 -3.42
CA GLU A 507 25.19 -9.77 -3.29
C GLU A 507 25.94 -10.03 -4.60
N GLN A 508 26.91 -9.19 -4.93
CA GLN A 508 27.76 -9.43 -6.10
C GLN A 508 28.34 -10.84 -6.00
N PRO A 509 28.25 -11.67 -7.05
CA PRO A 509 28.66 -13.06 -6.97
C PRO A 509 30.13 -13.16 -6.60
N LYS A 510 30.46 -14.14 -5.77
CA LYS A 510 31.82 -14.36 -5.29
C LYS A 510 32.39 -15.64 -5.88
N ILE A 511 33.70 -15.62 -6.10
CA ILE A 511 34.48 -16.83 -6.23
C ILE A 511 35.10 -17.17 -4.88
N TYR A 512 34.98 -18.44 -4.47
CA TYR A 512 35.65 -18.97 -3.29
C TYR A 512 36.62 -20.06 -3.72
N ILE A 513 37.86 -19.99 -3.26
CA ILE A 513 38.83 -21.09 -3.44
C ILE A 513 39.13 -21.70 -2.10
N PHE A 514 39.03 -23.04 -2.06
CA PHE A 514 39.32 -23.83 -0.89
C PHE A 514 40.59 -24.65 -1.11
N ASN A 515 41.38 -24.72 -0.05
CA ASN A 515 42.34 -25.80 0.14
C ASN A 515 41.85 -26.62 1.35
N ASP A 516 41.37 -27.82 1.06
CA ASP A 516 40.63 -28.67 1.98
C ASP A 516 39.40 -27.95 2.56
N ASN A 517 39.36 -27.70 3.86
CA ASN A 517 38.22 -27.04 4.52
C ASN A 517 38.40 -25.52 4.64
N ASN A 518 39.57 -24.99 4.27
CA ASN A 518 39.91 -23.58 4.46
C ASN A 518 39.71 -22.79 3.17
N ILE A 519 39.00 -21.66 3.28
CA ILE A 519 38.95 -20.66 2.22
C ILE A 519 40.31 -19.97 2.17
N VAL A 520 41.04 -20.15 1.06
CA VAL A 520 42.35 -19.53 0.82
C VAL A 520 42.25 -18.28 -0.04
N PHE A 521 41.14 -18.11 -0.76
CA PHE A 521 40.86 -16.93 -1.57
C PHE A 521 39.36 -16.66 -1.67
N THR A 522 38.99 -15.38 -1.66
CA THR A 522 37.63 -14.94 -1.98
C THR A 522 37.69 -13.61 -2.71
N GLU A 523 36.98 -13.52 -3.83
CA GLU A 523 36.87 -12.29 -4.60
C GLU A 523 35.43 -12.04 -5.02
N THR A 524 35.01 -10.78 -4.93
CA THR A 524 33.69 -10.32 -5.36
C THR A 524 33.76 -9.85 -6.80
N VAL A 525 32.91 -10.40 -7.67
CA VAL A 525 32.93 -10.13 -9.12
C VAL A 525 31.97 -8.99 -9.45
N SER A 526 32.53 -7.84 -9.83
CA SER A 526 31.79 -6.57 -9.99
C SER A 526 30.99 -6.41 -11.30
N HIS A 527 31.12 -7.33 -12.25
CA HIS A 527 30.64 -7.17 -13.64
C HIS A 527 29.58 -8.17 -14.11
N ASN A 528 29.00 -8.99 -13.22
CA ASN A 528 27.97 -9.99 -13.58
C ASN A 528 26.76 -9.91 -12.64
N SER A 529 25.89 -8.92 -12.80
CA SER A 529 24.64 -8.84 -12.02
C SER A 529 23.73 -10.02 -12.35
N GLY A 530 23.52 -10.93 -11.39
CA GLY A 530 22.62 -12.08 -11.51
C GLY A 530 23.29 -13.42 -11.77
N ALA A 531 24.63 -13.52 -11.77
CA ALA A 531 25.33 -14.81 -11.74
C ALA A 531 25.36 -15.40 -10.33
N SER A 532 25.51 -16.72 -10.23
CA SER A 532 25.67 -17.41 -8.95
C SER A 532 27.12 -17.38 -8.43
N ASN A 533 27.29 -17.66 -7.14
CA ASN A 533 28.58 -17.90 -6.52
C ASN A 533 29.25 -19.11 -7.15
N CYS A 534 30.56 -19.00 -7.42
CA CYS A 534 31.37 -20.07 -7.96
C CYS A 534 32.33 -20.61 -6.90
N TYR A 535 32.39 -21.93 -6.76
CA TYR A 535 33.25 -22.57 -5.75
C TYR A 535 34.33 -23.41 -6.41
N VAL A 536 35.60 -23.14 -6.10
CA VAL A 536 36.75 -23.94 -6.49
C VAL A 536 37.21 -24.72 -5.27
N TRP A 537 36.98 -26.03 -5.24
CA TRP A 537 37.24 -26.86 -4.06
C TRP A 537 38.28 -27.94 -4.35
N GLY A 538 39.35 -28.01 -3.57
CA GLY A 538 40.50 -28.88 -3.87
C GLY A 538 41.47 -29.07 -2.71
N ASP A 539 42.50 -29.89 -2.91
CA ASP A 539 43.48 -30.29 -1.90
C ASP A 539 44.84 -29.54 -2.00
N GLY A 540 44.86 -28.44 -2.77
CA GLY A 540 46.09 -27.70 -3.07
C GLY A 540 46.88 -28.26 -4.24
N LYS A 541 46.49 -29.41 -4.82
CA LYS A 541 47.08 -29.95 -6.07
C LYS A 541 46.03 -30.12 -7.16
N GLU A 542 44.88 -30.68 -6.81
CA GLU A 542 43.73 -30.85 -7.70
C GLU A 542 42.51 -30.10 -7.16
N CYS A 543 41.64 -29.59 -8.03
CA CYS A 543 40.39 -28.94 -7.65
C CYS A 543 39.22 -29.30 -8.58
N VAL A 544 38.01 -29.04 -8.12
CA VAL A 544 36.77 -29.02 -8.92
C VAL A 544 36.17 -27.63 -8.92
N ILE A 545 35.48 -27.29 -10.00
CA ILE A 545 34.72 -26.04 -10.12
C ILE A 545 33.24 -26.40 -9.95
N ILE A 546 32.56 -25.81 -8.99
CA ILE A 546 31.14 -26.01 -8.71
C ILE A 546 30.39 -24.73 -9.08
N ASP A 547 29.36 -24.88 -9.92
CA ASP A 547 28.48 -23.80 -10.40
C ASP A 547 29.24 -22.58 -10.99
N PRO A 548 29.89 -22.72 -12.16
CA PRO A 548 30.63 -21.63 -12.79
C PRO A 548 29.69 -20.61 -13.46
N GLY A 549 28.93 -19.88 -12.64
CA GLY A 549 28.05 -18.78 -13.06
C GLY A 549 28.79 -17.49 -13.46
N ILE A 550 30.02 -17.31 -12.99
CA ILE A 550 30.85 -16.12 -13.24
C ILE A 550 31.79 -16.29 -14.45
N ASP A 551 32.40 -15.23 -14.96
CA ASP A 551 33.25 -15.29 -16.17
C ASP A 551 34.42 -16.30 -16.05
N ALA A 552 34.60 -17.11 -17.10
CA ALA A 552 35.59 -18.18 -17.14
C ALA A 552 37.04 -17.71 -16.96
N ASP A 553 37.40 -16.52 -17.43
CA ASP A 553 38.78 -16.02 -17.33
C ASP A 553 39.10 -15.61 -15.89
N ILE A 554 38.12 -15.08 -15.16
CA ILE A 554 38.24 -14.80 -13.71
C ILE A 554 38.46 -16.11 -12.96
N ILE A 555 37.66 -17.15 -13.25
CA ILE A 555 37.80 -18.47 -12.63
C ILE A 555 39.19 -19.05 -12.90
N LEU A 556 39.65 -19.04 -14.16
CA LEU A 556 40.95 -19.61 -14.54
C LEU A 556 42.12 -18.86 -13.93
N ASN A 557 42.07 -17.53 -13.88
CA ASN A 557 43.11 -16.72 -13.25
C ASN A 557 43.20 -17.00 -11.76
N ALA A 558 42.07 -17.11 -11.07
CA ALA A 558 42.03 -17.39 -9.64
C ALA A 558 42.58 -18.81 -9.33
N ILE A 559 42.24 -19.80 -10.16
CA ILE A 559 42.78 -21.17 -10.06
C ILE A 559 44.28 -21.21 -10.34
N GLN A 560 44.75 -20.46 -11.33
CA GLN A 560 46.18 -20.34 -11.65
C GLN A 560 46.97 -19.76 -10.47
N GLN A 561 46.42 -18.74 -9.79
CA GLN A 561 47.02 -18.18 -8.58
C GLN A 561 47.08 -19.20 -7.43
N ALA A 562 46.07 -20.06 -7.32
CA ALA A 562 46.04 -21.15 -6.33
C ALA A 562 46.92 -22.36 -6.71
N SER A 563 47.51 -22.37 -7.92
CA SER A 563 48.38 -23.45 -8.43
C SER A 563 47.75 -24.86 -8.40
N MET A 564 46.43 -24.96 -8.62
CA MET A 564 45.71 -26.23 -8.64
C MET A 564 45.32 -26.67 -10.06
N ASN A 565 45.30 -27.98 -10.30
CA ASN A 565 44.85 -28.58 -11.56
C ASN A 565 43.35 -28.88 -11.52
N ILE A 566 42.63 -28.47 -12.57
CA ILE A 566 41.17 -28.63 -12.66
C ILE A 566 40.82 -30.06 -13.08
N LYS A 567 40.14 -30.79 -12.20
CA LYS A 567 39.72 -32.18 -12.43
C LYS A 567 38.35 -32.30 -13.09
N TYR A 568 37.34 -31.61 -12.53
CA TYR A 568 35.97 -31.62 -13.03
C TYR A 568 35.31 -30.24 -12.89
N ILE A 569 34.33 -29.98 -13.75
CA ILE A 569 33.29 -28.96 -13.54
C ILE A 569 32.03 -29.71 -13.07
N ILE A 570 31.40 -29.25 -12.01
CA ILE A 570 30.24 -29.88 -11.39
C ILE A 570 29.10 -28.86 -11.31
N LEU A 571 27.89 -29.28 -11.68
CA LEU A 571 26.68 -28.47 -11.50
C LEU A 571 25.83 -29.03 -10.36
N THR A 572 25.37 -28.17 -9.46
CA THR A 572 24.36 -28.53 -8.44
C THR A 572 22.97 -28.65 -9.06
N HIS A 573 22.70 -27.84 -10.09
CA HIS A 573 21.53 -27.88 -10.95
C HIS A 573 21.82 -27.10 -12.24
N CYS A 574 20.99 -27.24 -13.27
CA CYS A 574 21.26 -26.64 -14.58
C CYS A 574 20.46 -25.35 -14.86
N HIS A 575 20.59 -24.31 -14.04
CA HIS A 575 20.07 -22.97 -14.35
C HIS A 575 21.09 -22.07 -15.06
N ILE A 576 20.57 -21.12 -15.84
CA ILE A 576 21.39 -20.31 -16.77
C ILE A 576 22.50 -19.55 -16.04
N ASP A 577 22.20 -19.01 -14.87
CA ASP A 577 23.09 -18.25 -13.99
C ASP A 577 24.12 -19.11 -13.25
N HIS A 578 23.97 -20.44 -13.24
CA HIS A 578 24.95 -21.40 -12.69
C HIS A 578 25.88 -22.01 -13.76
N ILE A 579 25.51 -21.93 -15.04
CA ILE A 579 26.21 -22.63 -16.12
C ILE A 579 26.88 -21.71 -17.14
N MET A 580 26.81 -20.38 -16.94
CA MET A 580 27.24 -19.37 -17.92
C MET A 580 28.63 -19.63 -18.51
N SER A 581 29.58 -20.07 -17.69
CA SER A 581 30.97 -20.26 -18.13
C SER A 581 31.35 -21.69 -18.46
N VAL A 582 30.43 -22.66 -18.34
CA VAL A 582 30.72 -24.09 -18.60
C VAL A 582 31.34 -24.30 -19.98
N LYS A 583 30.72 -23.77 -21.03
CA LYS A 583 31.19 -23.94 -22.41
C LYS A 583 32.60 -23.39 -22.62
N LYS A 584 32.88 -22.20 -22.07
CA LYS A 584 34.17 -21.50 -22.22
C LYS A 584 35.27 -22.19 -21.41
N LEU A 585 34.97 -22.63 -20.18
CA LEU A 585 35.89 -23.39 -19.35
C LEU A 585 36.26 -24.72 -20.02
N MET A 586 35.28 -25.53 -20.42
CA MET A 586 35.53 -26.80 -21.11
C MET A 586 36.36 -26.61 -22.38
N GLY A 587 36.07 -25.59 -23.18
CA GLY A 587 36.82 -25.28 -24.39
C GLY A 587 38.29 -24.88 -24.14
N LYS A 588 38.57 -24.22 -23.01
CA LYS A 588 39.93 -23.78 -22.65
C LYS A 588 40.75 -24.83 -21.91
N THR A 589 40.11 -25.69 -21.12
CA THR A 589 40.80 -26.62 -20.22
C THR A 589 40.69 -28.08 -20.65
N GLY A 590 39.74 -28.41 -21.54
CA GLY A 590 39.38 -29.79 -21.85
C GLY A 590 38.73 -30.55 -20.68
N THR A 591 38.34 -29.84 -19.62
CA THR A 591 37.81 -30.46 -18.39
C THR A 591 36.45 -31.09 -18.62
N GLN A 592 36.24 -32.22 -17.95
CA GLN A 592 35.01 -32.99 -17.95
C GLN A 592 33.89 -32.36 -17.12
N LEU A 593 32.65 -32.41 -17.62
CA LEU A 593 31.46 -31.88 -16.95
C LEU A 593 30.64 -33.00 -16.28
N LEU A 594 30.31 -32.79 -15.00
CA LEU A 594 29.48 -33.64 -14.16
C LEU A 594 28.17 -32.92 -13.86
N VAL A 595 27.03 -33.55 -14.16
CA VAL A 595 25.70 -32.93 -14.02
C VAL A 595 24.70 -33.88 -13.38
N PRO A 596 23.68 -33.36 -12.66
CA PRO A 596 22.62 -34.21 -12.13
C PRO A 596 21.85 -34.88 -13.28
N LYS A 597 21.56 -36.18 -13.12
CA LYS A 597 20.94 -36.97 -14.19
C LYS A 597 19.60 -36.38 -14.63
N GLU A 598 18.78 -35.91 -13.69
CA GLU A 598 17.45 -35.39 -13.98
C GLU A 598 17.44 -33.96 -14.55
N ASP A 599 18.57 -33.26 -14.56
CA ASP A 599 18.71 -31.90 -15.10
C ASP A 599 19.34 -31.87 -16.52
N VAL A 600 19.62 -33.04 -17.10
CA VAL A 600 20.26 -33.15 -18.42
C VAL A 600 19.41 -32.53 -19.53
N ASP A 601 18.09 -32.69 -19.47
CA ASP A 601 17.20 -32.14 -20.49
C ASP A 601 17.05 -30.62 -20.34
N LEU A 602 17.08 -30.11 -19.11
CA LEU A 602 17.19 -28.69 -18.82
C LEU A 602 18.50 -28.12 -19.35
N LEU A 603 19.63 -28.81 -19.16
CA LEU A 603 20.92 -28.41 -19.73
C LEU A 603 20.88 -28.35 -21.27
N LYS A 604 20.27 -29.34 -21.92
CA LYS A 604 20.12 -29.38 -23.40
C LYS A 604 19.21 -28.29 -23.93
N TYR A 605 18.23 -27.87 -23.13
CA TYR A 605 17.36 -26.75 -23.46
C TYR A 605 18.14 -25.43 -23.46
N ILE A 606 19.06 -25.25 -22.51
CA ILE A 606 19.85 -24.02 -22.37
C ILE A 606 21.06 -24.01 -23.31
N VAL A 607 21.68 -25.17 -23.53
CA VAL A 607 22.89 -25.31 -24.36
C VAL A 607 22.70 -26.41 -25.40
N LYS A 608 22.93 -26.09 -26.68
CA LYS A 608 22.75 -27.04 -27.77
C LYS A 608 23.56 -28.34 -27.56
N PRO A 609 22.98 -29.53 -27.81
CA PRO A 609 23.59 -30.82 -27.50
C PRO A 609 24.97 -31.05 -28.13
N GLU A 610 25.23 -30.55 -29.34
CA GLU A 610 26.53 -30.66 -30.02
C GLU A 610 27.69 -29.91 -29.33
N HIS A 611 27.41 -29.13 -28.29
CA HIS A 611 28.38 -28.26 -27.62
C HIS A 611 28.73 -28.67 -26.18
N ILE A 612 28.18 -29.78 -25.66
CA ILE A 612 28.48 -30.26 -24.30
C ILE A 612 28.81 -31.76 -24.31
N PHE A 613 30.02 -32.09 -23.87
CA PHE A 613 30.41 -33.47 -23.56
C PHE A 613 30.17 -33.76 -22.07
N ILE A 614 29.02 -34.34 -21.75
CA ILE A 614 28.71 -34.77 -20.37
C ILE A 614 29.52 -36.02 -20.06
N SER A 615 30.40 -35.93 -19.07
CA SER A 615 31.36 -37.00 -18.76
C SER A 615 30.82 -37.99 -17.74
N ARG A 616 29.96 -37.54 -16.81
CA ARG A 616 29.28 -38.41 -15.84
C ARG A 616 27.99 -37.76 -15.35
N TYR A 617 26.93 -38.56 -15.23
CA TYR A 617 25.69 -38.18 -14.57
C TYR A 617 25.78 -38.47 -13.07
N LEU A 618 25.45 -37.48 -12.24
CA LEU A 618 25.47 -37.59 -10.79
C LEU A 618 24.12 -38.09 -10.25
N LYS A 619 24.19 -39.01 -9.29
CA LYS A 619 23.05 -39.57 -8.54
C LYS A 619 23.30 -39.49 -7.04
N ASN A 620 22.25 -39.69 -6.24
CA ASN A 620 22.38 -39.74 -4.79
C ASN A 620 23.45 -40.76 -4.35
N ASP A 621 24.22 -40.41 -3.32
CA ASP A 621 25.33 -41.19 -2.75
C ASP A 621 26.55 -41.39 -3.65
N ASP A 622 26.58 -40.84 -4.87
CA ASP A 622 27.80 -40.82 -5.68
C ASP A 622 28.95 -40.15 -4.93
N GLN A 623 30.15 -40.66 -5.19
CA GLN A 623 31.39 -40.16 -4.61
C GLN A 623 32.31 -39.64 -5.71
N ILE A 624 32.87 -38.45 -5.47
CA ILE A 624 33.79 -37.76 -6.35
C ILE A 624 35.09 -37.55 -5.57
N ASN A 625 36.20 -38.10 -6.08
CA ASN A 625 37.51 -38.03 -5.43
C ASN A 625 38.38 -36.94 -6.09
N ILE A 626 38.91 -36.02 -5.28
CA ILE A 626 39.77 -34.91 -5.69
C ILE A 626 41.06 -35.03 -4.87
N GLY A 627 42.14 -35.53 -5.46
CA GLY A 627 43.32 -35.96 -4.70
C GLY A 627 42.95 -36.84 -3.49
N ASN A 628 43.27 -36.38 -2.28
CA ASN A 628 42.94 -37.05 -1.02
C ASN A 628 41.55 -36.71 -0.44
N LEU A 629 40.83 -35.79 -1.08
CA LEU A 629 39.54 -35.29 -0.63
C LEU A 629 38.38 -35.96 -1.36
N LYS A 630 37.19 -35.84 -0.76
CA LYS A 630 35.99 -36.51 -1.23
C LYS A 630 34.74 -35.67 -1.09
N LEU A 631 33.97 -35.57 -2.17
CA LEU A 631 32.60 -35.05 -2.16
C LEU A 631 31.60 -36.19 -2.28
N LYS A 632 30.58 -36.16 -1.43
CA LYS A 632 29.41 -37.03 -1.51
C LYS A 632 28.23 -36.24 -2.10
N VAL A 633 27.54 -36.83 -3.07
CA VAL A 633 26.33 -36.26 -3.66
C VAL A 633 25.11 -36.58 -2.79
N ILE A 634 24.33 -35.56 -2.44
CA ILE A 634 23.04 -35.67 -1.77
C ILE A 634 21.98 -35.14 -2.74
N HIS A 635 21.15 -36.02 -3.29
CA HIS A 635 20.03 -35.59 -4.13
C HIS A 635 18.93 -35.00 -3.24
N VAL A 636 18.54 -33.76 -3.51
CA VAL A 636 17.55 -33.02 -2.73
C VAL A 636 16.33 -32.62 -3.56
N GLY A 637 16.45 -32.48 -4.88
CA GLY A 637 15.33 -32.07 -5.73
C GLY A 637 14.66 -30.77 -5.27
N GLY A 638 13.44 -30.53 -5.73
CA GLY A 638 12.62 -29.41 -5.28
C GLY A 638 12.85 -28.11 -6.07
N HIS A 639 14.08 -27.58 -6.11
CA HIS A 639 14.40 -26.38 -6.91
C HIS A 639 14.34 -26.70 -8.41
N THR A 640 15.19 -27.61 -8.86
CA THR A 640 14.99 -28.43 -10.06
C THR A 640 14.67 -29.88 -9.65
N LYS A 641 14.16 -30.71 -10.56
CA LYS A 641 13.99 -32.16 -10.26
C LYS A 641 15.32 -32.85 -9.94
N GLY A 642 16.42 -32.43 -10.56
CA GLY A 642 17.75 -32.98 -10.36
C GLY A 642 18.60 -32.29 -9.29
N SER A 643 18.10 -31.24 -8.62
CA SER A 643 18.93 -30.48 -7.67
C SER A 643 19.66 -31.37 -6.67
N ILE A 644 20.98 -31.18 -6.58
CA ILE A 644 21.86 -31.89 -5.64
C ILE A 644 22.57 -30.90 -4.71
N CYS A 645 22.98 -31.40 -3.54
CA CYS A 645 23.99 -30.77 -2.71
C CYS A 645 25.26 -31.62 -2.70
N LEU A 646 26.42 -30.97 -2.64
CA LEU A 646 27.73 -31.63 -2.56
C LEU A 646 28.29 -31.47 -1.16
N LYS A 647 28.58 -32.59 -0.49
CA LYS A 647 28.99 -32.60 0.91
C LYS A 647 30.42 -33.13 1.08
N SER A 648 31.28 -32.35 1.72
CA SER A 648 32.57 -32.81 2.24
C SER A 648 32.46 -33.20 3.72
N GLU A 649 33.57 -33.24 4.46
CA GLU A 649 33.55 -33.43 5.90
C GLU A 649 32.94 -32.22 6.64
N GLN A 650 33.31 -30.99 6.25
CA GLN A 650 32.90 -29.76 6.93
C GLN A 650 32.08 -28.78 6.06
N GLN A 651 31.91 -29.07 4.78
CA GLN A 651 31.31 -28.15 3.81
C GLN A 651 30.11 -28.78 3.09
N LEU A 652 29.11 -27.96 2.78
CA LEU A 652 27.92 -28.32 2.02
C LEU A 652 27.61 -27.25 0.97
N PHE A 653 27.78 -27.58 -0.31
CA PHE A 653 27.41 -26.71 -1.43
C PHE A 653 25.96 -27.00 -1.82
N THR A 654 25.07 -26.02 -1.69
CA THR A 654 23.62 -26.25 -1.77
C THR A 654 22.96 -25.80 -3.07
N GLY A 655 23.70 -25.10 -3.94
CA GLY A 655 23.10 -24.43 -5.10
C GLY A 655 21.92 -23.58 -4.63
N ASP A 656 20.80 -23.69 -5.33
CA ASP A 656 19.63 -22.88 -5.04
C ASP A 656 18.61 -23.55 -4.10
N VAL A 657 18.98 -24.65 -3.44
CA VAL A 657 18.03 -25.37 -2.58
C VAL A 657 17.87 -24.71 -1.21
N LEU A 658 18.97 -24.31 -0.58
CA LEU A 658 18.98 -23.72 0.76
C LEU A 658 19.95 -22.53 0.79
N PHE A 659 19.44 -21.37 1.19
CA PHE A 659 20.18 -20.13 1.37
C PHE A 659 20.18 -19.72 2.85
N LYS A 660 20.93 -18.67 3.18
CA LYS A 660 20.89 -18.07 4.51
C LYS A 660 19.51 -17.47 4.80
N LEU A 661 18.80 -18.01 5.79
CA LEU A 661 17.44 -17.63 6.18
C LEU A 661 16.40 -17.67 5.05
N SER A 662 16.66 -18.41 3.97
CA SER A 662 15.78 -18.53 2.81
C SER A 662 15.93 -19.91 2.16
N ILE A 663 15.06 -20.25 1.20
CA ILE A 663 15.11 -21.48 0.42
C ILE A 663 14.89 -21.17 -1.07
N GLY A 664 15.23 -22.13 -1.93
CA GLY A 664 14.95 -22.09 -3.37
C GLY A 664 13.50 -21.81 -3.73
N ASN A 665 13.30 -21.14 -4.86
CA ASN A 665 11.99 -21.10 -5.51
C ASN A 665 11.94 -22.23 -6.54
N PRO A 666 11.01 -23.20 -6.45
CA PRO A 666 10.89 -24.25 -7.44
C PRO A 666 10.77 -23.71 -8.86
N ASP A 667 11.58 -24.23 -9.77
CA ASP A 667 11.49 -23.94 -11.19
C ASP A 667 10.11 -24.39 -11.73
N LYS A 668 9.32 -23.45 -12.26
CA LYS A 668 7.94 -23.72 -12.70
C LYS A 668 7.86 -24.55 -14.00
N GLU A 669 8.96 -24.76 -14.70
CA GLU A 669 9.05 -25.52 -15.96
C GLU A 669 9.78 -26.86 -15.78
N TRP A 670 10.84 -26.88 -14.97
CA TRP A 670 11.74 -28.04 -14.79
C TRP A 670 11.87 -28.49 -13.32
N GLY A 671 11.16 -27.84 -12.40
CA GLY A 671 11.34 -27.95 -10.97
C GLY A 671 10.41 -28.89 -10.22
N GLY A 672 10.65 -28.92 -8.91
CA GLY A 672 9.84 -29.62 -7.92
C GLY A 672 8.80 -28.68 -7.31
N SER A 673 8.57 -28.79 -6.00
CA SER A 673 7.65 -27.93 -5.25
C SER A 673 8.27 -27.40 -3.97
N TYR A 674 7.67 -26.36 -3.40
CA TYR A 674 8.11 -25.81 -2.12
C TYR A 674 8.08 -26.87 -1.01
N SER A 675 7.04 -27.71 -1.01
CA SER A 675 6.93 -28.84 -0.08
C SER A 675 8.08 -29.83 -0.27
N GLN A 676 8.49 -30.13 -1.51
CA GLN A 676 9.64 -31.00 -1.80
C GLN A 676 10.97 -30.40 -1.36
N ILE A 677 11.20 -29.09 -1.59
CA ILE A 677 12.40 -28.39 -1.11
C ILE A 677 12.47 -28.47 0.42
N ILE A 678 11.38 -28.13 1.11
CA ILE A 678 11.31 -28.12 2.57
C ILE A 678 11.50 -29.51 3.15
N GLU A 679 10.86 -30.52 2.56
CA GLU A 679 10.99 -31.90 2.99
C GLU A 679 12.43 -32.40 2.82
N SER A 680 13.05 -32.12 1.68
CA SER A 680 14.46 -32.49 1.46
C SER A 680 15.42 -31.76 2.38
N ILE A 681 15.18 -30.49 2.70
CA ILE A 681 15.98 -29.76 3.68
C ILE A 681 15.83 -30.43 5.05
N LYS A 682 14.60 -30.67 5.52
CA LYS A 682 14.35 -31.29 6.84
C LYS A 682 14.94 -32.69 6.95
N ASN A 683 14.68 -33.53 5.96
CA ASN A 683 14.94 -34.97 6.04
C ASN A 683 16.35 -35.35 5.58
N LYS A 684 17.05 -34.48 4.87
CA LYS A 684 18.40 -34.76 4.33
C LYS A 684 19.44 -33.79 4.86
N LEU A 685 19.24 -32.49 4.66
CA LEU A 685 20.26 -31.49 5.00
C LEU A 685 20.32 -31.22 6.51
N PHE A 686 19.17 -31.14 7.17
CA PHE A 686 19.07 -30.94 8.61
C PHE A 686 19.30 -32.23 9.42
N MET A 687 19.57 -33.35 8.76
CA MET A 687 20.12 -34.55 9.42
C MET A 687 21.64 -34.48 9.58
N LEU A 688 22.30 -33.50 8.96
CA LEU A 688 23.73 -33.28 9.07
C LEU A 688 24.11 -32.56 10.38
N LYS A 689 25.39 -32.64 10.74
CA LYS A 689 25.93 -31.99 11.94
C LYS A 689 25.83 -30.46 11.82
N ASP A 690 25.61 -29.79 12.95
CA ASP A 690 25.32 -28.36 12.99
C ASP A 690 26.52 -27.49 12.59
N GLU A 691 27.74 -27.98 12.80
CA GLU A 691 28.99 -27.34 12.44
C GLU A 691 29.32 -27.36 10.94
N ILE A 692 28.52 -28.05 10.11
CA ILE A 692 28.74 -28.05 8.66
C ILE A 692 28.40 -26.67 8.09
N ASN A 693 29.36 -26.09 7.37
CA ASN A 693 29.24 -24.82 6.68
C ASN A 693 28.47 -24.99 5.37
N ILE A 694 27.50 -24.11 5.13
CA ILE A 694 26.65 -24.10 3.94
C ILE A 694 27.12 -23.00 2.99
N PHE A 695 27.32 -23.37 1.73
CA PHE A 695 27.78 -22.53 0.64
C PHE A 695 26.71 -22.51 -0.47
N PRO A 696 25.85 -21.49 -0.50
CA PRO A 696 24.70 -21.45 -1.39
C PRO A 696 25.02 -20.88 -2.78
N GLY A 697 24.14 -21.14 -3.75
CA GLY A 697 24.22 -20.54 -5.10
C GLY A 697 24.22 -19.02 -5.07
N HIS A 698 23.48 -18.41 -4.14
CA HIS A 698 23.37 -16.96 -4.00
C HIS A 698 23.47 -16.52 -2.54
N GLY A 699 24.05 -15.33 -2.33
CA GLY A 699 24.21 -14.73 -0.99
C GLY A 699 25.36 -15.32 -0.16
N GLU A 700 25.39 -14.97 1.14
CA GLU A 700 26.50 -15.34 2.01
C GLU A 700 26.41 -16.78 2.57
N PRO A 701 27.57 -17.40 2.89
CA PRO A 701 27.63 -18.65 3.63
C PRO A 701 26.92 -18.62 5.00
N THR A 702 26.50 -19.79 5.45
CA THR A 702 25.80 -20.02 6.73
C THR A 702 26.20 -21.38 7.31
N THR A 703 25.50 -21.91 8.32
CA THR A 703 25.73 -23.26 8.86
C THR A 703 24.42 -24.03 9.01
N VAL A 704 24.50 -25.37 8.99
CA VAL A 704 23.35 -26.26 9.20
C VAL A 704 22.64 -25.92 10.52
N GLY A 705 23.38 -25.74 11.62
CA GLY A 705 22.80 -25.39 12.93
C GLY A 705 22.10 -24.03 12.94
N TYR A 706 22.66 -23.04 12.25
CA TYR A 706 22.05 -21.72 12.15
C TYR A 706 20.75 -21.76 11.33
N GLU A 707 20.73 -22.48 10.21
CA GLU A 707 19.54 -22.59 9.37
C GLU A 707 18.43 -23.43 10.02
N LYS A 708 18.77 -24.53 10.71
CA LYS A 708 17.81 -25.29 11.53
C LYS A 708 17.03 -24.42 12.51
N LYS A 709 17.74 -23.52 13.18
CA LYS A 709 17.18 -22.69 14.25
C LYS A 709 16.43 -21.47 13.73
N ASN A 710 16.88 -20.88 12.63
CA ASN A 710 16.47 -19.52 12.25
C ASN A 710 15.77 -19.42 10.89
N ASN A 711 15.80 -20.44 10.04
CA ASN A 711 15.21 -20.35 8.70
C ASN A 711 13.66 -20.31 8.78
N PRO A 712 13.02 -19.19 8.44
CA PRO A 712 11.59 -18.99 8.67
C PRO A 712 10.70 -19.81 7.72
N PHE A 713 11.24 -20.31 6.61
CA PHE A 713 10.49 -21.05 5.61
C PHE A 713 10.28 -22.52 5.98
N ILE A 714 11.10 -23.07 6.87
CA ILE A 714 11.05 -24.48 7.27
C ILE A 714 9.94 -24.74 8.31
N ASN A 715 9.49 -23.72 9.04
CA ASN A 715 8.47 -23.81 10.10
C ASN A 715 7.05 -23.43 9.64
N LEU A 716 6.86 -23.14 8.35
CA LEU A 716 5.54 -22.89 7.77
C LEU A 716 4.91 -24.25 7.40
N ASP A 717 3.63 -24.42 7.75
CA ASP A 717 2.91 -25.66 7.49
C ASP A 717 2.28 -25.60 6.09
N TYR A 718 2.91 -26.28 5.13
CA TYR A 718 2.52 -26.29 3.70
C TYR A 718 1.66 -27.50 3.31
N THR A 719 0.94 -28.09 4.27
CA THR A 719 0.10 -29.29 4.07
C THR A 719 -1.39 -29.00 3.87
N LYS A 720 -1.76 -27.79 3.43
CA LYS A 720 -3.14 -27.43 3.08
C LYS A 720 -3.28 -27.00 1.64
#